data_AF-A0A151GGD5-F1
#
_entry.id   AF-A0A151GGD5-F1
#
_cell.length_a   1.000
_cell.length_b   1.000
_cell.length_c   1.000
_cell.angle_alpha   90.00
_cell.angle_beta   90.00
_cell.angle_gamma   90.00
#
_symmetry.space_group_name_H-M   'P 1'
#
loop_
_entity.id
_entity.type
_entity.pdbx_description
1 polymer ?
#
loop_
_entity_poly.entity_id
_entity_poly.type
_entity_poly.pdbx_seq_one_letter_code
_entity_poly.pdbx_strand_id
1 'polypeptide(L)'
;MYLPERTSQLSVSRQYKRAAVACKACSLRKVRCTVTLSGPPCANCSVDAIACEIVHRKIRRNPDRLSSVSADNLHRQGQAQEQAGASIPTLESTRPTVLQASDWYANPTVSSGVEWHILGAMAPLEIPRSQSTTEIDMTVSLPPLGNLPAEEVEYLRKKGCLTLPPAEVQDSLIHCYFCHVHPFYPFLDAGDFLQQFGAGQTSLLLLWSMFIASASFVEESVLFEALYPTRTALKKDMYQRAKALYDAGYEKDEITVIQSVFLMSHWFASFKDQYGPWHWNGIAISLSQTLYLDHTDSYHYQTSRHTRPRWRRLWWSIHNREVWLSLGMERPARITSGENGVPMPSLLDADVSINSISERSRMYLPEGLPVLFEAWLCWTKLMAALCKILPSLRTTKSPIPTREQYSLLENEIRACYFLFPEEKPQDKLLATHLYQFKLFFETVIIVLYRPSIQAWNHERRAPTGQEDDDLAPLVCQKMATAASNAAHIVKSLLSDGLIGGCQTMSAIALIPPMHILLLDSCSLRPISRQTGSRNLALFMRALDEMRKSNMTAEVIYRWFKSSMARIDNMPVEETIASLEEYMSSSGKDTAADAAARNVNRWTSSVSIKTSLPDMILSYVALSSVVSAAVITVTVAPAIPSDVPQWKTGRLFRSAIINSTNFYRSEHNASSVAWNATLAEFAASYLDGTACKFKHSGGPYGENLAMGYPNATASVEAWGDERAQYQFNRQAFSKDTGHFTQLVWKGTTDVGCGRILCGNRGWFLVCEYWPRGNVIGEFDNEVSARTGRAVLRIPRIWPALGIVGISLLFWI
;
A
#
# COMPACT_ATOMS: atom_id res chain seq x y z
N MET A 1 47.61 5.68 47.75
CA MET A 1 48.86 6.34 47.30
C MET A 1 49.44 5.48 46.19
N TYR A 2 49.52 6.01 44.96
CA TYR A 2 50.17 5.49 43.74
C TYR A 2 49.85 4.09 43.15
N LEU A 3 49.72 4.11 41.82
CA LEU A 3 49.57 3.06 40.79
C LEU A 3 50.93 2.32 40.52
N PRO A 4 51.05 1.24 39.68
CA PRO A 4 50.39 1.09 38.38
C PRO A 4 50.01 -0.33 37.86
N GLU A 5 49.48 -0.31 36.64
CA GLU A 5 48.89 -1.40 35.83
C GLU A 5 49.90 -2.45 35.32
N ARG A 6 49.38 -3.65 34.98
CA ARG A 6 49.93 -4.48 33.89
C ARG A 6 48.83 -5.13 33.05
N THR A 7 48.95 -4.94 31.75
CA THR A 7 48.09 -5.52 30.70
C THR A 7 48.37 -7.01 30.45
N SER A 8 47.32 -7.80 30.21
CA SER A 8 47.41 -9.06 29.48
C SER A 8 46.50 -9.01 28.24
N GLN A 9 47.06 -9.30 27.06
CA GLN A 9 46.37 -9.14 25.78
C GLN A 9 45.56 -10.39 25.42
N LEU A 10 44.26 -10.20 25.13
CA LEU A 10 43.41 -11.23 24.53
C LEU A 10 43.52 -11.19 23.00
N SER A 11 43.56 -12.38 22.39
CA SER A 11 43.82 -12.59 20.96
C SER A 11 42.58 -12.32 20.08
N VAL A 12 42.61 -11.23 19.32
CA VAL A 12 41.54 -10.91 18.35
C VAL A 12 41.76 -11.61 17.01
N SER A 13 40.91 -12.59 16.71
CA SER A 13 40.81 -13.21 15.38
C SER A 13 40.25 -12.21 14.35
N ARG A 14 41.12 -11.47 13.66
CA ARG A 14 40.73 -10.62 12.51
C ARG A 14 40.70 -11.44 11.22
N GLN A 15 39.52 -11.62 10.63
CA GLN A 15 39.39 -12.12 9.26
C GLN A 15 39.85 -11.04 8.26
N TYR A 16 41.07 -11.17 7.74
CA TYR A 16 41.61 -10.25 6.74
C TYR A 16 41.03 -10.52 5.34
N LYS A 17 40.44 -9.48 4.71
CA LYS A 17 40.06 -9.46 3.28
C LYS A 17 41.29 -9.69 2.40
N ARG A 18 41.08 -10.31 1.23
CA ARG A 18 42.16 -10.72 0.30
C ARG A 18 42.78 -9.48 -0.37
N ALA A 19 44.11 -9.33 -0.28
CA ALA A 19 44.83 -8.28 -1.01
C ALA A 19 44.73 -8.48 -2.53
N ALA A 20 44.54 -7.39 -3.27
CA ALA A 20 44.42 -7.42 -4.74
C ALA A 20 45.76 -7.71 -5.45
N VAL A 21 46.89 -7.44 -4.78
CA VAL A 21 48.25 -7.72 -5.25
C VAL A 21 49.04 -8.35 -4.10
N ALA A 22 49.87 -9.35 -4.40
CA ALA A 22 50.79 -9.95 -3.44
C ALA A 22 52.24 -9.52 -3.72
N CYS A 23 53.04 -9.35 -2.67
CA CYS A 23 54.49 -9.18 -2.84
C CYS A 23 55.14 -10.47 -3.39
N LYS A 24 56.28 -10.33 -4.05
CA LYS A 24 57.01 -11.42 -4.70
C LYS A 24 57.29 -12.60 -3.76
N ALA A 25 57.73 -12.33 -2.53
CA ALA A 25 58.05 -13.35 -1.53
C ALA A 25 56.81 -14.12 -0.99
N CYS A 26 55.66 -13.47 -0.85
CA CYS A 26 54.41 -14.17 -0.49
C CYS A 26 53.80 -14.91 -1.69
N SER A 27 53.92 -14.35 -2.89
CA SER A 27 53.43 -14.96 -4.13
C SER A 27 54.18 -16.25 -4.47
N LEU A 28 55.51 -16.27 -4.35
CA LEU A 28 56.33 -17.46 -4.57
C LEU A 28 55.98 -18.58 -3.57
N ARG A 29 55.76 -18.22 -2.30
CA ARG A 29 55.36 -19.15 -1.24
C ARG A 29 53.86 -19.51 -1.24
N LYS A 30 53.08 -18.93 -2.16
CA LYS A 30 51.61 -19.08 -2.30
C LYS A 30 50.81 -18.81 -1.01
N VAL A 31 51.35 -17.98 -0.10
CA VAL A 31 50.70 -17.59 1.16
C VAL A 31 49.91 -16.29 1.01
N ARG A 32 48.89 -16.08 1.86
CA ARG A 32 48.11 -14.83 1.85
C ARG A 32 49.02 -13.64 2.18
N CYS A 33 49.01 -12.63 1.31
CA CYS A 33 49.78 -11.41 1.48
C CYS A 33 48.87 -10.28 2.00
N THR A 34 49.37 -9.45 2.91
CA THR A 34 48.66 -8.27 3.45
C THR A 34 49.24 -6.95 2.96
N VAL A 35 50.09 -6.96 1.93
CA VAL A 35 50.90 -5.78 1.53
C VAL A 35 50.06 -4.56 1.12
N THR A 36 48.85 -4.76 0.56
CA THR A 36 47.93 -3.65 0.24
C THR A 36 47.16 -3.10 1.45
N LEU A 37 47.32 -3.70 2.63
CA LEU A 37 46.67 -3.29 3.89
C LEU A 37 47.68 -2.72 4.89
N SER A 38 48.91 -3.24 4.91
CA SER A 38 49.98 -2.81 5.85
C SER A 38 51.11 -2.01 5.19
N GLY A 39 51.17 -1.95 3.86
CA GLY A 39 52.37 -1.53 3.13
C GLY A 39 53.48 -2.58 3.16
N PRO A 40 54.63 -2.31 2.50
CA PRO A 40 55.84 -3.10 2.61
C PRO A 40 56.67 -2.67 3.85
N PRO A 41 57.16 -3.62 4.69
CA PRO A 41 56.97 -5.06 4.60
C PRO A 41 55.58 -5.50 5.05
N CYS A 42 54.98 -6.44 4.30
CA CYS A 42 53.73 -7.07 4.72
C CYS A 42 53.93 -7.97 5.94
N ALA A 43 52.86 -8.25 6.69
CA ALA A 43 52.93 -8.96 7.97
C ALA A 43 53.81 -10.23 7.94
N ASN A 44 53.66 -11.10 6.94
CA ASN A 44 54.49 -12.31 6.83
C ASN A 44 55.96 -11.95 6.56
N CYS A 45 56.24 -11.08 5.59
CA CYS A 45 57.62 -10.63 5.30
C CYS A 45 58.28 -9.91 6.49
N SER A 46 57.49 -9.23 7.33
CA SER A 46 57.95 -8.57 8.55
C SER A 46 58.29 -9.56 9.66
N VAL A 47 57.53 -10.66 9.80
CA VAL A 47 57.83 -11.74 10.75
C VAL A 47 59.00 -12.58 10.28
N ASP A 48 59.08 -12.87 8.98
CA ASP A 48 60.17 -13.63 8.36
C ASP A 48 61.48 -12.83 8.21
N ALA A 49 61.46 -11.52 8.49
CA ALA A 49 62.56 -10.57 8.27
C ALA A 49 63.14 -10.57 6.83
N ILE A 50 62.28 -10.72 5.81
CA ILE A 50 62.69 -10.76 4.39
C ILE A 50 62.18 -9.57 3.57
N ALA A 51 62.90 -9.24 2.50
CA ALA A 51 62.54 -8.16 1.57
C ALA A 51 61.14 -8.33 0.95
N CYS A 52 60.35 -7.26 0.95
CA CYS A 52 58.94 -7.28 0.55
C CYS A 52 58.69 -6.49 -0.75
N GLU A 53 59.15 -7.03 -1.88
CA GLU A 53 59.05 -6.38 -3.19
C GLU A 53 57.63 -6.49 -3.80
N ILE A 54 57.06 -5.37 -4.26
CA ILE A 54 55.79 -5.30 -4.99
C ILE A 54 56.09 -5.03 -6.48
N VAL A 55 55.62 -5.88 -7.38
CA VAL A 55 55.83 -5.71 -8.83
C VAL A 55 54.58 -5.09 -9.45
N HIS A 56 54.64 -3.82 -9.84
CA HIS A 56 53.57 -3.15 -10.57
C HIS A 56 53.57 -3.58 -12.05
N ARG A 57 52.48 -4.20 -12.54
CA ARG A 57 52.27 -4.37 -13.99
C ARG A 57 51.86 -3.01 -14.61
N LYS A 58 52.62 -2.54 -15.61
CA LYS A 58 52.24 -1.38 -16.42
C LYS A 58 51.01 -1.72 -17.27
N ILE A 59 49.96 -0.90 -17.17
CA ILE A 59 48.79 -0.94 -18.06
C ILE A 59 49.15 -0.23 -19.37
N ARG A 60 48.87 -0.85 -20.52
CA ARG A 60 48.96 -0.19 -21.83
C ARG A 60 47.78 0.76 -22.00
N ARG A 61 48.03 2.06 -22.19
CA ARG A 61 47.07 3.00 -22.78
C ARG A 61 47.22 2.97 -24.31
N ASN A 62 46.11 2.97 -25.04
CA ASN A 62 46.10 3.23 -26.48
C ASN A 62 45.35 4.57 -26.69
N PRO A 63 46.01 5.62 -27.24
CA PRO A 63 45.38 6.92 -27.45
C PRO A 63 44.88 7.06 -28.88
N ASP A 64 43.62 7.43 -29.07
CA ASP A 64 43.22 8.13 -30.29
C ASP A 64 41.97 8.98 -30.06
N ARG A 65 41.91 10.13 -30.76
CA ARG A 65 40.88 11.18 -30.70
C ARG A 65 40.78 11.96 -29.38
N LEU A 66 41.59 13.02 -29.29
CA LEU A 66 41.07 14.39 -29.31
C LEU A 66 42.19 15.35 -29.74
N SER A 67 41.95 16.06 -30.84
CA SER A 67 42.79 17.13 -31.37
C SER A 67 42.31 18.49 -30.88
N SER A 68 43.21 19.49 -30.89
CA SER A 68 43.04 20.85 -30.34
C SER A 68 42.92 20.90 -28.79
N VAL A 69 43.55 21.82 -28.06
CA VAL A 69 44.10 23.13 -28.45
C VAL A 69 45.56 23.31 -27.94
N SER A 70 46.36 24.00 -28.75
CA SER A 70 47.63 24.70 -28.54
C SER A 70 48.52 24.41 -27.31
N ALA A 71 49.78 24.11 -27.60
CA ALA A 71 50.89 24.17 -26.66
C ALA A 71 51.37 25.62 -26.43
N ASP A 72 52.12 25.81 -25.34
CA ASP A 72 53.11 26.87 -25.26
C ASP A 72 54.41 26.30 -24.66
N ASN A 73 55.50 26.38 -25.43
CA ASN A 73 56.92 26.21 -25.03
C ASN A 73 57.38 24.82 -24.50
N LEU A 74 58.56 24.27 -24.87
CA LEU A 74 59.70 24.76 -25.66
C LEU A 74 60.49 23.57 -26.28
N HIS A 75 61.32 23.87 -27.28
CA HIS A 75 62.46 23.13 -27.88
C HIS A 75 62.91 21.75 -27.27
N ARG A 76 63.39 20.75 -28.03
CA ARG A 76 64.39 20.87 -29.15
C ARG A 76 64.55 19.56 -29.98
N GLN A 77 64.55 19.70 -31.31
CA GLN A 77 65.28 18.99 -32.41
C GLN A 77 65.72 17.49 -32.33
N GLY A 78 65.55 16.78 -33.47
CA GLY A 78 66.34 15.59 -33.89
C GLY A 78 65.52 14.30 -34.14
N GLN A 79 64.83 14.08 -35.28
CA GLN A 79 65.24 13.65 -36.64
C GLN A 79 65.79 12.21 -36.83
N ALA A 80 65.36 11.58 -37.95
CA ALA A 80 65.89 10.37 -38.63
C ALA A 80 65.62 8.98 -37.97
N GLN A 81 65.36 7.86 -38.67
CA GLN A 81 64.98 7.57 -40.09
C GLN A 81 64.48 6.10 -40.21
N GLU A 82 63.71 5.76 -41.27
CA GLU A 82 63.71 4.46 -42.03
C GLU A 82 63.48 3.08 -41.34
N GLN A 83 63.12 1.96 -42.00
CA GLN A 83 62.31 1.63 -43.21
C GLN A 83 62.07 0.08 -43.26
N ALA A 84 61.37 -0.42 -44.31
CA ALA A 84 61.08 -1.84 -44.65
C ALA A 84 60.11 -2.60 -43.71
N GLY A 85 59.24 -3.53 -44.14
CA GLY A 85 59.05 -4.34 -45.37
C GLY A 85 58.84 -5.82 -44.94
N ALA A 86 58.01 -6.71 -45.52
CA ALA A 86 57.13 -6.70 -46.70
C ALA A 86 56.03 -7.83 -46.60
N SER A 87 55.11 -7.87 -47.59
CA SER A 87 54.40 -9.01 -48.28
C SER A 87 54.60 -10.49 -47.81
N ILE A 88 53.70 -11.51 -47.96
CA ILE A 88 52.36 -11.77 -48.59
C ILE A 88 51.93 -13.26 -48.28
N PRO A 89 50.68 -13.80 -48.46
CA PRO A 89 49.31 -13.25 -48.53
C PRO A 89 48.30 -13.89 -47.50
N THR A 90 47.47 -14.89 -47.90
CA THR A 90 46.28 -15.45 -47.18
C THR A 90 45.86 -16.87 -47.65
N LEU A 91 45.35 -17.75 -46.75
CA LEU A 91 44.02 -18.41 -46.90
C LEU A 91 43.52 -19.09 -45.58
N GLU A 92 42.20 -19.02 -45.35
CA GLU A 92 41.29 -19.88 -44.55
C GLU A 92 41.68 -20.49 -43.17
N SER A 93 40.94 -20.13 -42.11
CA SER A 93 39.86 -20.97 -41.53
C SER A 93 39.25 -20.39 -40.23
N THR A 94 37.95 -20.65 -40.02
CA THR A 94 37.12 -20.53 -38.78
C THR A 94 37.13 -19.24 -37.90
N ARG A 95 35.95 -18.60 -37.82
CA ARG A 95 35.49 -17.79 -36.66
C ARG A 95 34.14 -18.34 -36.17
N PRO A 96 33.87 -18.39 -34.85
CA PRO A 96 32.52 -18.46 -34.32
C PRO A 96 31.90 -17.06 -34.22
N THR A 97 30.60 -16.94 -34.53
CA THR A 97 29.84 -15.68 -34.52
C THR A 97 28.97 -15.59 -33.26
N VAL A 98 28.88 -14.39 -32.69
CA VAL A 98 27.99 -14.06 -31.56
C VAL A 98 26.57 -13.84 -32.08
N LEU A 99 25.58 -14.49 -31.47
CA LEU A 99 24.17 -14.27 -31.79
C LEU A 99 23.61 -13.08 -30.98
N GLN A 100 23.13 -12.06 -31.68
CA GLN A 100 22.10 -11.16 -31.17
C GLN A 100 20.73 -11.77 -31.46
N ALA A 101 19.75 -11.53 -30.58
CA ALA A 101 18.36 -11.91 -30.80
C ALA A 101 17.50 -10.66 -31.05
N SER A 102 16.98 -10.56 -32.27
CA SER A 102 15.81 -9.74 -32.59
C SER A 102 14.71 -10.63 -33.17
N ASP A 103 13.48 -10.12 -33.11
CA ASP A 103 12.33 -10.50 -33.93
C ASP A 103 11.71 -11.90 -33.79
N TRP A 104 10.55 -11.93 -33.11
CA TRP A 104 9.40 -12.74 -33.55
C TRP A 104 8.07 -12.12 -33.11
N TYR A 105 7.64 -11.07 -33.81
CA TYR A 105 6.20 -10.83 -33.95
C TYR A 105 5.64 -11.84 -34.96
N ALA A 106 4.57 -12.55 -34.60
CA ALA A 106 3.83 -13.42 -35.52
C ALA A 106 2.32 -13.33 -35.27
N ASN A 107 1.59 -12.76 -36.23
CA ASN A 107 0.14 -12.91 -36.35
C ASN A 107 -0.22 -14.31 -36.87
N PRO A 108 -1.39 -14.85 -36.53
CA PRO A 108 -2.12 -15.79 -37.39
C PRO A 108 -3.27 -15.09 -38.11
N THR A 109 -3.45 -15.42 -39.39
CA THR A 109 -4.46 -14.88 -40.33
C THR A 109 -5.82 -15.56 -40.24
N VAL A 110 -6.83 -14.93 -40.87
CA VAL A 110 -8.25 -15.32 -40.87
C VAL A 110 -8.65 -16.17 -42.10
N SER A 111 -9.47 -17.20 -41.87
CA SER A 111 -10.55 -17.71 -42.76
C SER A 111 -11.44 -18.64 -41.91
N SER A 112 -12.74 -18.87 -42.14
CA SER A 112 -13.84 -18.30 -42.93
C SER A 112 -15.11 -18.50 -42.04
N GLY A 113 -16.27 -17.83 -42.14
CA GLY A 113 -16.93 -17.08 -43.20
C GLY A 113 -18.38 -17.59 -43.31
N VAL A 114 -19.37 -16.83 -42.81
CA VAL A 114 -20.79 -16.81 -43.27
C VAL A 114 -21.32 -15.39 -43.05
N GLU A 115 -22.11 -14.91 -44.00
CA GLU A 115 -22.51 -13.53 -44.23
C GLU A 115 -24.01 -13.32 -43.89
N TRP A 116 -24.39 -12.14 -43.40
CA TRP A 116 -25.78 -11.66 -43.45
C TRP A 116 -25.81 -10.14 -43.68
N HIS A 117 -26.58 -9.71 -44.68
CA HIS A 117 -26.63 -8.31 -45.13
C HIS A 117 -27.65 -7.46 -44.33
N ILE A 118 -27.18 -6.27 -43.96
CA ILE A 118 -27.84 -4.95 -44.08
C ILE A 118 -29.33 -4.82 -43.69
N LEU A 119 -29.60 -3.96 -42.69
CA LEU A 119 -30.59 -2.87 -42.81
C LEU A 119 -30.34 -1.73 -41.81
N GLY A 120 -29.99 -0.55 -42.35
CA GLY A 120 -30.13 0.82 -41.81
C GLY A 120 -29.94 1.13 -40.31
N ALA A 121 -28.86 1.84 -39.98
CA ALA A 121 -28.81 2.74 -38.82
C ALA A 121 -28.61 4.19 -39.30
N MET A 122 -29.52 5.09 -38.91
CA MET A 122 -29.47 6.52 -39.28
C MET A 122 -28.43 7.28 -38.45
N ALA A 123 -28.06 8.48 -38.91
CA ALA A 123 -27.03 9.32 -38.32
C ALA A 123 -27.30 9.67 -36.83
N PRO A 124 -26.25 9.89 -36.01
CA PRO A 124 -26.42 10.39 -34.65
C PRO A 124 -26.97 11.83 -34.67
N LEU A 125 -28.09 12.05 -33.97
CA LEU A 125 -28.64 13.37 -33.74
C LEU A 125 -27.73 14.18 -32.81
N GLU A 126 -27.33 15.37 -33.27
CA GLU A 126 -26.72 16.39 -32.42
C GLU A 126 -27.75 16.93 -31.42
N ILE A 127 -27.33 17.19 -30.18
CA ILE A 127 -28.12 17.93 -29.17
C ILE A 127 -27.28 19.14 -28.71
N PRO A 128 -27.86 20.35 -28.54
CA PRO A 128 -27.12 21.57 -28.82
C PRO A 128 -26.17 22.03 -27.71
N ARG A 129 -25.10 22.72 -28.12
CA ARG A 129 -24.29 23.59 -27.25
C ARG A 129 -25.12 24.81 -26.80
N SER A 130 -25.39 24.94 -25.50
CA SER A 130 -25.71 26.24 -24.89
C SER A 130 -24.41 27.03 -24.64
N GLN A 131 -24.43 28.32 -24.92
CA GLN A 131 -23.23 29.16 -25.05
C GLN A 131 -22.71 29.75 -23.73
N SER A 132 -21.41 30.07 -23.75
CA SER A 132 -20.76 31.14 -22.98
C SER A 132 -20.73 31.04 -21.44
N THR A 133 -19.72 30.33 -20.94
CA THR A 133 -18.89 30.85 -19.84
C THR A 133 -17.44 30.85 -20.32
N THR A 134 -16.79 32.00 -20.26
CA THR A 134 -15.41 32.22 -20.72
C THR A 134 -14.44 31.20 -20.13
N GLU A 135 -13.74 30.47 -20.99
CA GLU A 135 -12.55 29.69 -20.61
C GLU A 135 -11.48 30.68 -20.12
N ILE A 136 -11.21 30.67 -18.82
CA ILE A 136 -10.00 31.30 -18.27
C ILE A 136 -8.87 30.30 -18.49
N ASP A 137 -8.30 30.35 -19.69
CA ASP A 137 -7.10 29.60 -20.05
C ASP A 137 -5.90 30.19 -19.30
N MET A 138 -5.66 29.71 -18.07
CA MET A 138 -4.38 29.90 -17.41
C MET A 138 -3.34 28.99 -18.06
N THR A 139 -2.80 29.45 -19.18
CA THR A 139 -1.67 28.82 -19.86
C THR A 139 -0.45 28.84 -18.95
N VAL A 140 -0.27 27.79 -18.16
CA VAL A 140 1.07 27.39 -17.72
C VAL A 140 1.85 27.12 -19.00
N SER A 141 2.92 27.89 -19.23
CA SER A 141 3.80 27.71 -20.40
C SER A 141 4.29 26.27 -20.44
N LEU A 142 3.70 25.44 -21.31
CA LEU A 142 4.07 24.04 -21.45
C LEU A 142 5.59 23.95 -21.65
N PRO A 143 6.34 23.22 -20.80
CA PRO A 143 7.71 22.86 -21.10
C PRO A 143 7.75 22.23 -22.49
N PRO A 144 8.79 22.50 -23.30
CA PRO A 144 8.80 22.07 -24.69
C PRO A 144 8.54 20.57 -24.78
N LEU A 145 7.52 20.20 -25.58
CA LEU A 145 7.12 18.81 -25.87
C LEU A 145 8.24 18.12 -26.67
N GLY A 146 9.33 17.81 -25.97
CA GLY A 146 10.62 17.51 -26.56
C GLY A 146 10.63 16.20 -27.34
N ASN A 147 10.73 16.31 -28.66
CA ASN A 147 10.91 15.21 -29.62
C ASN A 147 9.87 14.07 -29.55
N LEU A 148 8.72 14.26 -28.88
CA LEU A 148 7.64 13.27 -28.91
C LEU A 148 6.97 13.27 -30.29
N PRO A 149 6.65 12.09 -30.87
CA PRO A 149 5.86 11.99 -32.09
C PRO A 149 4.53 12.75 -31.96
N ALA A 150 4.08 13.36 -33.06
CA ALA A 150 2.82 14.13 -33.07
C ALA A 150 1.60 13.29 -32.62
N GLU A 151 1.59 11.99 -32.94
CA GLU A 151 0.57 11.03 -32.52
C GLU A 151 0.55 10.83 -30.99
N GLU A 152 1.73 10.77 -30.35
CA GLU A 152 1.84 10.67 -28.89
C GLU A 152 1.41 11.96 -28.20
N VAL A 153 1.77 13.13 -28.76
CA VAL A 153 1.32 14.43 -28.24
C VAL A 153 -0.21 14.55 -28.31
N GLU A 154 -0.84 14.10 -29.40
CA GLU A 154 -2.30 14.11 -29.52
C GLU A 154 -2.97 13.07 -28.60
N TYR A 155 -2.38 11.89 -28.42
CA TYR A 155 -2.82 10.93 -27.42
C TYR A 155 -2.77 11.51 -25.99
N LEU A 156 -1.66 12.16 -25.61
CA LEU A 156 -1.49 12.81 -24.32
C LEU A 156 -2.47 13.97 -24.12
N ARG A 157 -2.72 14.77 -25.16
CA ARG A 157 -3.75 15.83 -25.17
C ARG A 157 -5.14 15.25 -24.94
N LYS A 158 -5.53 14.21 -25.70
CA LYS A 158 -6.81 13.51 -25.56
C LYS A 158 -6.98 12.82 -24.19
N LYS A 159 -5.89 12.43 -23.54
CA LYS A 159 -5.86 11.93 -22.16
C LYS A 159 -5.87 13.03 -21.09
N GLY A 160 -5.80 14.30 -21.47
CA GLY A 160 -5.73 15.44 -20.56
C GLY A 160 -4.39 15.58 -19.83
N CYS A 161 -3.34 14.86 -20.23
CA CYS A 161 -2.06 14.88 -19.53
C CYS A 161 -1.38 16.27 -19.54
N LEU A 162 -1.70 17.08 -20.54
CA LEU A 162 -1.15 18.42 -20.79
C LEU A 162 -2.00 19.57 -20.20
N THR A 163 -3.11 19.25 -19.52
CA THR A 163 -4.05 20.24 -18.97
C THR A 163 -4.23 20.00 -17.48
N LEU A 164 -3.68 20.90 -16.66
CA LEU A 164 -3.75 20.82 -15.20
C LEU A 164 -5.15 21.20 -14.67
N PRO A 165 -5.51 20.81 -13.43
CA PRO A 165 -6.75 21.25 -12.77
C PRO A 165 -6.80 22.77 -12.54
N PRO A 166 -7.95 23.34 -12.12
CA PRO A 166 -8.03 24.73 -11.66
C PRO A 166 -6.98 25.05 -10.59
N ALA A 167 -6.50 26.30 -10.54
CA ALA A 167 -5.40 26.70 -9.65
C ALA A 167 -5.68 26.41 -8.17
N GLU A 168 -6.91 26.61 -7.69
CA GLU A 168 -7.32 26.32 -6.31
C GLU A 168 -7.15 24.82 -5.96
N VAL A 169 -7.46 23.94 -6.90
CA VAL A 169 -7.29 22.49 -6.77
C VAL A 169 -5.81 22.12 -6.76
N GLN A 170 -5.00 22.76 -7.63
CA GLN A 170 -3.54 22.58 -7.62
C GLN A 170 -2.92 23.04 -6.30
N ASP A 171 -3.27 24.25 -5.84
CA ASP A 171 -2.75 24.85 -4.62
C ASP A 171 -3.09 23.98 -3.38
N SER A 172 -4.32 23.46 -3.31
CA SER A 172 -4.73 22.48 -2.28
C SER A 172 -3.90 21.19 -2.35
N LEU A 173 -3.69 20.61 -3.54
CA LEU A 173 -2.90 19.39 -3.71
C LEU A 173 -1.42 19.59 -3.32
N ILE A 174 -0.81 20.72 -3.67
CA ILE A 174 0.58 21.05 -3.32
C ILE A 174 0.71 21.32 -1.81
N HIS A 175 -0.25 22.01 -1.19
CA HIS A 175 -0.31 22.15 0.26
C HIS A 175 -0.42 20.76 0.94
N CYS A 176 -1.33 19.90 0.49
CA CYS A 176 -1.47 18.54 1.01
C CYS A 176 -0.19 17.69 0.82
N TYR A 177 0.58 17.91 -0.25
CA TYR A 177 1.87 17.24 -0.45
C TYR A 177 2.86 17.60 0.67
N PHE A 178 3.09 18.89 0.90
CA PHE A 178 4.06 19.35 1.88
C PHE A 178 3.59 19.15 3.32
N CYS A 179 2.28 19.17 3.56
CA CYS A 179 1.72 18.87 4.88
C CYS A 179 1.72 17.38 5.21
N HIS A 180 1.44 16.46 4.27
CA HIS A 180 1.25 15.04 4.60
C HIS A 180 2.32 14.09 4.04
N VAL A 181 2.82 14.32 2.83
CA VAL A 181 3.71 13.39 2.10
C VAL A 181 5.19 13.70 2.35
N HIS A 182 5.60 14.96 2.16
CA HIS A 182 6.98 15.44 2.35
C HIS A 182 7.55 15.09 3.75
N PRO A 183 6.81 15.16 4.87
CA PRO A 183 7.33 14.80 6.20
C PRO A 183 7.79 13.35 6.36
N PHE A 184 7.29 12.42 5.54
CA PHE A 184 7.77 11.03 5.52
C PHE A 184 8.83 10.77 4.44
N TYR A 185 8.84 11.61 3.40
CA TYR A 185 9.67 11.45 2.20
C TYR A 185 10.17 12.82 1.67
N PRO A 186 11.07 13.53 2.39
CA PRO A 186 11.52 14.88 2.05
C PRO A 186 12.63 14.84 0.98
N PHE A 187 12.36 14.19 -0.15
CA PHE A 187 13.34 14.04 -1.22
C PHE A 187 13.42 15.25 -2.16
N LEU A 188 12.32 15.99 -2.34
CA LEU A 188 12.31 17.28 -3.02
C LEU A 188 12.98 18.34 -2.17
N ASP A 189 13.51 19.39 -2.80
CA ASP A 189 13.92 20.60 -2.11
C ASP A 189 12.76 21.59 -2.16
N ALA A 190 12.16 21.88 -1.00
CA ALA A 190 10.85 22.53 -0.94
C ALA A 190 10.82 23.92 -1.60
N GLY A 191 11.84 24.75 -1.35
CA GLY A 191 11.89 26.09 -1.94
C GLY A 191 12.28 26.12 -3.41
N ASP A 192 13.21 25.28 -3.86
CA ASP A 192 13.52 25.11 -5.28
C ASP A 192 12.28 24.65 -6.06
N PHE A 193 11.53 23.67 -5.53
CA PHE A 193 10.29 23.19 -6.13
C PHE A 193 9.25 24.31 -6.21
N LEU A 194 8.99 25.02 -5.12
CA LEU A 194 7.95 26.05 -5.07
C LEU A 194 8.30 27.26 -5.95
N GLN A 195 9.59 27.56 -6.15
CA GLN A 195 10.04 28.56 -7.12
C GLN A 195 9.75 28.12 -8.56
N GLN A 196 10.07 26.87 -8.92
CA GLN A 196 9.77 26.32 -10.26
C GLN A 196 8.27 26.22 -10.52
N PHE A 197 7.48 25.83 -9.51
CA PHE A 197 6.03 25.73 -9.59
C PHE A 197 5.40 27.11 -9.83
N GLY A 198 5.80 28.12 -9.04
CA GLY A 198 5.35 29.51 -9.24
C GLY A 198 5.78 30.11 -10.59
N ALA A 199 6.83 29.59 -11.22
CA ALA A 199 7.28 29.98 -12.56
C ALA A 199 6.63 29.14 -13.70
N GLY A 200 5.82 28.13 -13.38
CA GLY A 200 5.24 27.22 -14.38
C GLY A 200 6.25 26.27 -15.04
N GLN A 201 7.42 26.05 -14.43
CA GLN A 201 8.55 25.30 -15.00
C GLN A 201 8.65 23.85 -14.51
N THR A 202 7.76 23.42 -13.61
CA THR A 202 7.76 22.06 -13.06
C THR A 202 7.33 21.02 -14.10
N SER A 203 7.99 19.88 -14.11
CA SER A 203 7.59 18.71 -14.92
C SER A 203 6.14 18.29 -14.66
N LEU A 204 5.36 18.14 -15.73
CA LEU A 204 4.01 17.58 -15.66
C LEU A 204 3.98 16.17 -15.06
N LEU A 205 4.99 15.34 -15.37
CA LEU A 205 5.07 13.99 -14.82
C LEU A 205 5.24 14.04 -13.29
N LEU A 206 6.08 14.95 -12.79
CA LEU A 206 6.26 15.16 -11.35
C LEU A 206 4.99 15.71 -10.69
N LEU A 207 4.36 16.73 -11.28
CA LEU A 207 3.11 17.33 -10.75
C LEU A 207 1.98 16.31 -10.63
N TRP A 208 1.67 15.57 -11.70
CA TRP A 208 0.64 14.51 -11.64
C TRP A 208 1.01 13.45 -10.60
N SER A 209 2.29 13.12 -10.44
CA SER A 209 2.75 12.16 -9.44
C SER A 209 2.60 12.67 -8.00
N MET A 210 2.89 13.94 -7.74
CA MET A 210 2.62 14.60 -6.46
C MET A 210 1.12 14.65 -6.14
N PHE A 211 0.29 14.89 -7.15
CA PHE A 211 -1.16 14.90 -6.99
C PHE A 211 -1.70 13.51 -6.59
N ILE A 212 -1.18 12.41 -7.16
CA ILE A 212 -1.53 11.02 -6.73
C ILE A 212 -1.24 10.80 -5.24
N ALA A 213 -0.06 11.24 -4.78
CA ALA A 213 0.34 11.07 -3.39
C ALA A 213 -0.56 11.89 -2.44
N SER A 214 -1.00 13.06 -2.89
CA SER A 214 -1.72 14.06 -2.07
C SER A 214 -3.24 13.91 -2.08
N ALA A 215 -3.82 13.34 -3.13
CA ALA A 215 -5.28 13.17 -3.32
C ALA A 215 -6.02 12.43 -2.20
N SER A 216 -5.30 11.68 -1.34
CA SER A 216 -5.87 11.03 -0.16
C SER A 216 -6.19 11.99 0.99
N PHE A 217 -5.62 13.21 1.01
CA PHE A 217 -5.71 14.19 2.10
C PHE A 217 -6.54 15.44 1.76
N VAL A 218 -6.87 15.64 0.48
CA VAL A 218 -7.64 16.78 -0.02
C VAL A 218 -9.02 16.86 0.65
N GLU A 219 -9.51 18.06 0.95
CA GLU A 219 -10.83 18.29 1.53
C GLU A 219 -11.99 17.94 0.58
N GLU A 220 -13.19 17.76 1.13
CA GLU A 220 -14.37 17.35 0.33
C GLU A 220 -14.95 18.51 -0.51
N SER A 221 -14.74 19.75 -0.07
CA SER A 221 -14.94 21.01 -0.83
C SER A 221 -14.24 20.98 -2.19
N VAL A 222 -12.95 20.72 -2.18
CA VAL A 222 -12.10 20.69 -3.39
C VAL A 222 -12.49 19.54 -4.32
N LEU A 223 -13.01 18.42 -3.81
CA LEU A 223 -13.58 17.35 -4.65
C LEU A 223 -14.83 17.81 -5.39
N PHE A 224 -15.70 18.58 -4.72
CA PHE A 224 -16.91 19.14 -5.31
C PHE A 224 -16.59 20.17 -6.40
N GLU A 225 -15.68 21.11 -6.12
CA GLU A 225 -15.18 22.11 -7.07
C GLU A 225 -14.52 21.46 -8.30
N ALA A 226 -13.69 20.44 -8.07
CA ALA A 226 -13.04 19.68 -9.13
C ALA A 226 -13.96 18.64 -9.83
N LEU A 227 -15.25 18.57 -9.45
CA LEU A 227 -16.26 17.65 -9.98
C LEU A 227 -15.95 16.15 -9.84
N TYR A 228 -15.12 15.76 -8.86
CA TYR A 228 -14.79 14.35 -8.59
C TYR A 228 -15.72 13.74 -7.52
N PRO A 229 -16.33 12.56 -7.78
CA PRO A 229 -17.27 11.96 -6.84
C PRO A 229 -16.61 11.36 -5.57
N THR A 230 -15.31 11.08 -5.61
CA THR A 230 -14.54 10.53 -4.47
C THR A 230 -13.05 10.86 -4.61
N ARG A 231 -12.30 10.87 -3.49
CA ARG A 231 -10.82 10.91 -3.47
C ARG A 231 -10.19 9.82 -4.33
N THR A 232 -10.80 8.62 -4.36
CA THR A 232 -10.33 7.50 -5.19
C THR A 232 -10.48 7.78 -6.69
N ALA A 233 -11.56 8.46 -7.10
CA ALA A 233 -11.75 8.86 -8.50
C ALA A 233 -10.72 9.93 -8.92
N LEU A 234 -10.53 10.96 -8.08
CA LEU A 234 -9.49 11.99 -8.26
C LEU A 234 -8.10 11.36 -8.44
N LYS A 235 -7.71 10.51 -7.47
CA LYS A 235 -6.42 9.81 -7.46
C LYS A 235 -6.21 8.89 -8.66
N LYS A 236 -7.29 8.28 -9.17
CA LYS A 236 -7.25 7.41 -10.36
C LYS A 236 -7.01 8.20 -11.64
N ASP A 237 -7.67 9.35 -11.81
CA ASP A 237 -7.49 10.18 -13.00
C ASP A 237 -6.05 10.72 -13.08
N MET A 238 -5.54 11.25 -11.97
CA MET A 238 -4.15 11.69 -11.83
C MET A 238 -3.14 10.56 -12.13
N TYR A 239 -3.41 9.35 -11.63
CA TYR A 239 -2.58 8.18 -11.92
C TYR A 239 -2.57 7.82 -13.40
N GLN A 240 -3.72 7.89 -14.08
CA GLN A 240 -3.80 7.62 -15.51
C GLN A 240 -3.02 8.64 -16.35
N ARG A 241 -3.01 9.92 -15.95
CA ARG A 241 -2.23 10.99 -16.60
C ARG A 241 -0.73 10.84 -16.34
N ALA A 242 -0.30 10.63 -15.10
CA ALA A 242 1.11 10.39 -14.76
C ALA A 242 1.65 9.15 -15.48
N LYS A 243 0.90 8.04 -15.48
CA LYS A 243 1.33 6.82 -16.17
C LYS A 243 1.45 7.04 -17.68
N ALA A 244 0.52 7.76 -18.32
CA ALA A 244 0.62 8.03 -19.74
C ALA A 244 1.85 8.89 -20.10
N LEU A 245 2.22 9.87 -19.28
CA LEU A 245 3.44 10.65 -19.45
C LEU A 245 4.72 9.82 -19.24
N TYR A 246 4.71 8.90 -18.27
CA TYR A 246 5.81 7.97 -18.03
C TYR A 246 5.97 6.98 -19.20
N ASP A 247 4.87 6.37 -19.65
CA ASP A 247 4.85 5.40 -20.76
C ASP A 247 5.34 6.03 -22.08
N ALA A 248 5.02 7.31 -22.32
CA ALA A 248 5.50 8.08 -23.47
C ALA A 248 6.96 8.59 -23.31
N GLY A 249 7.60 8.36 -22.15
CA GLY A 249 8.94 8.88 -21.87
C GLY A 249 9.03 10.40 -21.97
N TYR A 250 7.98 11.13 -21.56
CA TYR A 250 7.90 12.59 -21.65
C TYR A 250 9.06 13.29 -20.94
N GLU A 251 9.35 12.88 -19.69
CA GLU A 251 10.43 13.43 -18.89
C GLU A 251 11.78 12.83 -19.28
N LYS A 252 12.82 13.67 -19.35
CA LYS A 252 14.19 13.28 -19.69
C LYS A 252 15.16 13.44 -18.52
N ASP A 253 14.86 14.27 -17.52
CA ASP A 253 15.66 14.32 -16.29
C ASP A 253 15.45 13.05 -15.47
N GLU A 254 16.47 12.20 -15.41
CA GLU A 254 16.38 10.87 -14.81
C GLU A 254 16.07 10.92 -13.31
N ILE A 255 16.49 11.98 -12.61
CA ILE A 255 16.16 12.21 -11.20
C ILE A 255 14.67 12.53 -11.05
N THR A 256 14.11 13.42 -11.87
CA THR A 256 12.69 13.75 -11.91
C THR A 256 11.84 12.53 -12.28
N VAL A 257 12.31 11.65 -13.17
CA VAL A 257 11.68 10.34 -13.43
C VAL A 257 11.65 9.48 -12.17
N ILE A 258 12.78 9.29 -11.47
CA ILE A 258 12.86 8.51 -10.23
C ILE A 258 11.91 9.06 -9.16
N GLN A 259 11.91 10.38 -8.95
CA GLN A 259 11.03 11.08 -8.02
C GLN A 259 9.55 10.84 -8.37
N SER A 260 9.21 10.91 -9.65
CA SER A 260 7.85 10.70 -10.14
C SER A 260 7.38 9.27 -9.93
N VAL A 261 8.14 8.25 -10.36
CA VAL A 261 7.75 6.84 -10.14
C VAL A 261 7.74 6.48 -8.66
N PHE A 262 8.62 7.06 -7.85
CA PHE A 262 8.56 6.94 -6.39
C PHE A 262 7.23 7.51 -5.84
N LEU A 263 6.76 8.65 -6.33
CA LEU A 263 5.46 9.18 -5.91
C LEU A 263 4.27 8.38 -6.45
N MET A 264 4.32 7.91 -7.70
CA MET A 264 3.30 7.02 -8.28
C MET A 264 3.09 5.75 -7.45
N SER A 265 4.09 5.32 -6.68
CA SER A 265 3.95 4.18 -5.76
C SER A 265 2.91 4.40 -4.63
N HIS A 266 2.39 5.61 -4.43
CA HIS A 266 1.24 5.90 -3.57
C HIS A 266 -0.11 5.51 -4.21
N TRP A 267 -0.12 5.07 -5.47
CA TRP A 267 -1.26 4.45 -6.13
C TRP A 267 -1.54 3.05 -5.58
N PHE A 268 -2.79 2.81 -5.15
CA PHE A 268 -3.28 1.48 -4.80
C PHE A 268 -4.81 1.41 -4.96
N ALA A 269 -5.28 0.74 -6.02
CA ALA A 269 -6.72 0.50 -6.23
C ALA A 269 -7.16 -0.93 -5.87
N SER A 270 -6.27 -1.93 -5.96
CA SER A 270 -6.61 -3.32 -5.69
C SER A 270 -5.37 -4.18 -5.47
N PHE A 271 -5.49 -5.25 -4.68
CA PHE A 271 -4.50 -6.34 -4.63
C PHE A 271 -4.36 -7.11 -5.95
N LYS A 272 -5.31 -6.96 -6.88
CA LYS A 272 -5.23 -7.49 -8.25
C LYS A 272 -4.52 -6.56 -9.23
N ASP A 273 -4.19 -5.34 -8.81
CA ASP A 273 -3.48 -4.38 -9.65
C ASP A 273 -2.00 -4.77 -9.76
N GLN A 274 -1.54 -5.01 -10.99
CA GLN A 274 -0.14 -5.34 -11.27
C GLN A 274 0.78 -4.14 -11.02
N TYR A 275 0.24 -2.93 -11.11
CA TYR A 275 0.96 -1.66 -10.97
C TYR A 275 0.76 -1.03 -9.58
N GLY A 276 0.63 -1.85 -8.53
CA GLY A 276 0.48 -1.37 -7.15
C GLY A 276 1.76 -0.79 -6.53
N PRO A 277 1.74 -0.44 -5.22
CA PRO A 277 2.85 0.24 -4.54
C PRO A 277 4.20 -0.46 -4.64
N TRP A 278 4.21 -1.79 -4.64
CA TRP A 278 5.42 -2.59 -4.81
C TRP A 278 6.07 -2.36 -6.17
N HIS A 279 5.28 -2.32 -7.25
CA HIS A 279 5.79 -2.23 -8.63
C HIS A 279 6.54 -0.91 -8.85
N TRP A 280 5.88 0.22 -8.60
CA TRP A 280 6.46 1.55 -8.79
C TRP A 280 7.66 1.83 -7.86
N ASN A 281 7.63 1.34 -6.61
CA ASN A 281 8.80 1.42 -5.71
C ASN A 281 9.98 0.60 -6.25
N GLY A 282 9.70 -0.54 -6.89
CA GLY A 282 10.72 -1.37 -7.56
C GLY A 282 11.34 -0.69 -8.78
N ILE A 283 10.56 0.05 -9.56
CA ILE A 283 11.10 0.88 -10.66
C ILE A 283 11.98 2.00 -10.10
N ALA A 284 11.54 2.70 -9.06
CA ALA A 284 12.33 3.75 -8.40
C ALA A 284 13.69 3.22 -7.90
N ILE A 285 13.71 2.03 -7.31
CA ILE A 285 14.95 1.34 -6.90
C ILE A 285 15.81 1.02 -8.11
N SER A 286 15.27 0.32 -9.12
CA SER A 286 16.04 -0.09 -10.30
C SER A 286 16.72 1.10 -10.99
N LEU A 287 15.99 2.19 -11.20
CA LEU A 287 16.53 3.42 -11.82
C LEU A 287 17.58 4.09 -10.92
N SER A 288 17.35 4.13 -9.60
CA SER A 288 18.33 4.67 -8.65
C SER A 288 19.66 3.90 -8.68
N GLN A 289 19.61 2.58 -8.83
CA GLN A 289 20.78 1.72 -8.93
C GLN A 289 21.49 1.86 -10.29
N THR A 290 20.74 2.04 -11.39
CA THR A 290 21.32 2.37 -12.70
C THR A 290 22.11 3.68 -12.68
N LEU A 291 21.69 4.66 -11.89
CA LEU A 291 22.39 5.93 -11.68
C LEU A 291 23.40 5.90 -10.51
N TYR A 292 23.65 4.73 -9.91
CA TYR A 292 24.54 4.56 -8.75
C TYR A 292 24.19 5.46 -7.53
N LEU A 293 22.93 5.92 -7.40
CA LEU A 293 22.48 6.73 -6.24
C LEU A 293 22.52 5.94 -4.92
N ASP A 294 22.81 4.65 -5.02
CA ASP A 294 22.98 3.69 -3.95
C ASP A 294 24.47 3.39 -3.65
N HIS A 295 25.41 4.27 -4.03
CA HIS A 295 26.84 4.10 -3.80
C HIS A 295 27.49 5.37 -3.24
N THR A 296 28.52 5.23 -2.39
CA THR A 296 29.26 6.35 -1.80
C THR A 296 29.97 7.22 -2.84
N ASP A 297 30.44 6.63 -3.95
CA ASP A 297 31.17 7.34 -5.01
C ASP A 297 30.30 8.34 -5.79
N SER A 298 28.97 8.18 -5.75
CA SER A 298 28.03 9.19 -6.28
C SER A 298 28.15 10.53 -5.55
N TYR A 299 28.66 10.56 -4.32
CA TYR A 299 29.00 11.80 -3.64
C TYR A 299 30.07 12.60 -4.40
N HIS A 300 31.14 11.95 -4.86
CA HIS A 300 32.21 12.60 -5.63
C HIS A 300 31.75 13.02 -7.03
N TYR A 301 30.94 12.18 -7.70
CA TYR A 301 30.39 12.53 -9.00
C TYR A 301 29.45 13.75 -8.92
N GLN A 302 28.53 13.78 -7.95
CA GLN A 302 27.55 14.87 -7.83
C GLN A 302 28.14 16.16 -7.22
N THR A 303 29.07 16.07 -6.28
CA THR A 303 29.78 17.28 -5.79
C THR A 303 30.58 17.98 -6.90
N SER A 304 31.10 17.24 -7.89
CA SER A 304 31.77 17.82 -9.07
C SER A 304 30.84 18.66 -9.97
N ARG A 305 29.51 18.45 -9.87
CA ARG A 305 28.47 19.23 -10.57
C ARG A 305 27.88 20.37 -9.72
N HIS A 306 28.44 20.64 -8.54
CA HIS A 306 27.90 21.58 -7.54
C HIS A 306 26.46 21.29 -7.07
N THR A 307 25.91 20.12 -7.39
CA THR A 307 24.59 19.71 -6.89
C THR A 307 24.69 19.29 -5.42
N ARG A 308 23.89 19.94 -4.56
CA ARG A 308 23.72 19.56 -3.15
C ARG A 308 23.32 18.08 -3.02
N PRO A 309 23.57 17.41 -1.87
CA PRO A 309 23.31 15.97 -1.67
C PRO A 309 21.82 15.55 -1.61
N ARG A 310 20.95 16.15 -2.43
CA ARG A 310 19.51 15.88 -2.55
C ARG A 310 19.22 14.40 -2.87
N TRP A 311 20.11 13.75 -3.63
CA TRP A 311 20.07 12.32 -3.91
C TRP A 311 20.03 11.45 -2.65
N ARG A 312 20.70 11.85 -1.56
CA ARG A 312 20.74 11.09 -0.30
C ARG A 312 19.34 11.00 0.31
N ARG A 313 18.58 12.10 0.27
CA ARG A 313 17.18 12.13 0.76
C ARG A 313 16.26 11.28 -0.11
N LEU A 314 16.46 11.29 -1.43
CA LEU A 314 15.73 10.44 -2.37
C LEU A 314 16.00 8.96 -2.11
N TRP A 315 17.27 8.55 -2.04
CA TRP A 315 17.67 7.18 -1.74
C TRP A 315 17.08 6.67 -0.41
N TRP A 316 17.23 7.44 0.67
CA TRP A 316 16.70 7.05 1.97
C TRP A 316 15.17 7.08 2.04
N SER A 317 14.49 7.96 1.28
CA SER A 317 13.02 7.92 1.15
C SER A 317 12.55 6.63 0.44
N ILE A 318 13.24 6.23 -0.62
CA ILE A 318 12.99 4.96 -1.34
C ILE A 318 13.24 3.76 -0.43
N HIS A 319 14.36 3.74 0.30
CA HIS A 319 14.69 2.71 1.30
C HIS A 319 13.61 2.59 2.38
N ASN A 320 13.25 3.69 3.04
CA ASN A 320 12.27 3.68 4.13
C ASN A 320 10.92 3.13 3.66
N ARG A 321 10.53 3.50 2.44
CA ARG A 321 9.30 3.02 1.81
C ARG A 321 9.37 1.54 1.42
N GLU A 322 10.51 1.08 0.91
CA GLU A 322 10.76 -0.33 0.59
C GLU A 322 10.67 -1.23 1.83
N VAL A 323 11.36 -0.85 2.91
CA VAL A 323 11.37 -1.61 4.17
C VAL A 323 9.96 -1.70 4.75
N TRP A 324 9.22 -0.60 4.80
CA TRP A 324 7.86 -0.58 5.36
C TRP A 324 6.84 -1.32 4.48
N LEU A 325 6.96 -1.25 3.15
CA LEU A 325 6.19 -2.11 2.23
C LEU A 325 6.52 -3.59 2.40
N SER A 326 7.80 -3.92 2.61
CA SER A 326 8.28 -5.30 2.77
C SER A 326 7.73 -5.94 4.06
N LEU A 327 7.48 -5.15 5.10
CA LEU A 327 6.72 -5.56 6.27
C LEU A 327 5.24 -5.78 5.92
N GLY A 328 4.56 -4.77 5.38
CA GLY A 328 3.11 -4.83 5.13
C GLY A 328 2.65 -5.80 4.03
N MET A 329 3.53 -6.18 3.11
CA MET A 329 3.27 -7.17 2.05
C MET A 329 4.00 -8.50 2.28
N GLU A 330 4.75 -8.63 3.38
CA GLU A 330 5.61 -9.77 3.74
C GLU A 330 6.68 -10.19 2.71
N ARG A 331 6.93 -9.38 1.68
CA ARG A 331 7.88 -9.67 0.59
C ARG A 331 9.33 -9.37 0.97
N PRO A 332 10.32 -10.20 0.56
CA PRO A 332 11.75 -9.87 0.69
C PRO A 332 12.04 -8.44 0.19
N ALA A 333 12.67 -7.63 1.04
CA ALA A 333 13.10 -6.29 0.67
C ALA A 333 14.16 -6.37 -0.43
N ARG A 334 14.03 -5.56 -1.48
CA ARG A 334 15.03 -5.51 -2.57
C ARG A 334 16.31 -4.78 -2.16
N ILE A 335 16.22 -3.93 -1.14
CA ILE A 335 17.37 -3.28 -0.51
C ILE A 335 17.68 -4.02 0.79
N THR A 336 18.93 -4.43 0.95
CA THR A 336 19.44 -5.12 2.15
C THR A 336 20.24 -4.16 3.02
N SER A 337 20.30 -4.44 4.33
CA SER A 337 21.09 -3.63 5.26
C SER A 337 22.59 -3.89 5.08
N GLY A 338 23.29 -2.95 4.44
CA GLY A 338 24.77 -2.84 4.52
C GLY A 338 25.53 -2.92 3.19
N GLU A 339 24.86 -3.12 2.06
CA GLU A 339 25.55 -3.27 0.75
C GLU A 339 25.94 -1.93 0.10
N ASN A 340 25.19 -0.86 0.38
CA ASN A 340 25.13 0.32 -0.51
C ASN A 340 26.01 1.50 -0.05
N GLY A 341 26.59 1.47 1.16
CA GLY A 341 27.58 2.47 1.61
C GLY A 341 27.13 3.94 1.75
N VAL A 342 25.92 4.29 1.31
CA VAL A 342 25.35 5.64 1.39
C VAL A 342 25.28 6.09 2.85
N PRO A 343 25.86 7.25 3.23
CA PRO A 343 25.79 7.72 4.61
C PRO A 343 24.34 8.03 5.02
N MET A 344 24.04 7.85 6.30
CA MET A 344 22.77 8.26 6.91
C MET A 344 22.56 9.78 6.71
N PRO A 345 21.35 10.27 6.41
CA PRO A 345 21.09 11.70 6.30
C PRO A 345 21.28 12.40 7.65
N SER A 346 21.51 13.71 7.61
CA SER A 346 21.66 14.56 8.80
C SER A 346 20.96 15.91 8.61
N LEU A 347 21.02 16.78 9.63
CA LEU A 347 20.49 18.16 9.53
C LEU A 347 21.13 18.98 8.40
N LEU A 348 22.31 18.61 7.90
CA LEU A 348 22.93 19.24 6.73
C LEU A 348 22.18 18.94 5.42
N ASP A 349 21.26 17.98 5.43
CA ASP A 349 20.35 17.68 4.34
C ASP A 349 19.01 18.42 4.46
N ALA A 350 18.79 19.31 5.45
CA ALA A 350 17.55 20.08 5.56
C ALA A 350 17.34 21.00 4.33
N ASP A 351 16.09 21.45 4.10
CA ASP A 351 15.73 22.30 2.96
C ASP A 351 16.33 23.72 3.09
N VAL A 352 17.47 23.96 2.43
CA VAL A 352 18.27 25.19 2.57
C VAL A 352 17.65 26.40 1.84
N SER A 353 16.78 26.17 0.85
CA SER A 353 16.16 27.20 0.01
C SER A 353 14.95 27.90 0.64
N ILE A 354 14.39 27.37 1.74
CA ILE A 354 13.15 27.87 2.37
C ILE A 354 13.28 29.35 2.77
N ASN A 355 14.47 29.79 3.20
CA ASN A 355 14.71 31.18 3.59
C ASN A 355 14.57 32.20 2.44
N SER A 356 14.55 31.74 1.18
CA SER A 356 14.46 32.56 -0.03
C SER A 356 13.13 32.47 -0.79
N ILE A 357 12.13 31.76 -0.25
CA ILE A 357 10.83 31.60 -0.94
C ILE A 357 9.93 32.83 -0.76
N SER A 358 9.03 33.05 -1.74
CA SER A 358 8.04 34.13 -1.67
C SER A 358 7.03 33.93 -0.54
N GLU A 359 6.40 35.02 -0.07
CA GLU A 359 5.35 34.94 0.96
C GLU A 359 4.18 34.05 0.50
N ARG A 360 3.79 34.12 -0.78
CA ARG A 360 2.79 33.21 -1.35
C ARG A 360 3.24 31.75 -1.29
N SER A 361 4.53 31.47 -1.51
CA SER A 361 5.07 30.11 -1.42
C SER A 361 5.05 29.55 0.00
N ARG A 362 5.04 30.40 1.05
CA ARG A 362 4.96 29.93 2.44
C ARG A 362 3.63 29.25 2.76
N MET A 363 2.55 29.61 2.06
CA MET A 363 1.21 29.03 2.29
C MET A 363 1.15 27.50 2.10
N TYR A 364 2.11 26.92 1.37
CA TYR A 364 2.15 25.46 1.14
C TYR A 364 2.91 24.70 2.24
N LEU A 365 3.71 25.38 3.06
CA LEU A 365 4.63 24.73 4.00
C LEU A 365 4.07 24.75 5.43
N PRO A 366 4.16 23.64 6.17
CA PRO A 366 3.74 23.61 7.58
C PRO A 366 4.75 24.34 8.47
N GLU A 367 4.26 25.07 9.48
CA GLU A 367 5.11 25.82 10.43
C GLU A 367 6.14 24.92 11.13
N GLY A 368 5.75 23.69 11.47
CA GLY A 368 6.60 22.69 12.12
C GLY A 368 7.60 21.95 11.22
N LEU A 369 7.83 22.38 9.97
CA LEU A 369 8.62 21.63 8.98
C LEU A 369 10.04 21.22 9.45
N PRO A 370 10.83 22.03 10.19
CA PRO A 370 12.12 21.60 10.71
C PRO A 370 12.01 20.41 11.69
N VAL A 371 11.02 20.44 12.59
CA VAL A 371 10.77 19.36 13.56
C VAL A 371 10.30 18.09 12.85
N LEU A 372 9.51 18.23 11.77
CA LEU A 372 9.12 17.11 10.92
C LEU A 372 10.32 16.49 10.18
N PHE A 373 11.31 17.29 9.76
CA PHE A 373 12.56 16.77 9.19
C PHE A 373 13.40 16.02 10.22
N GLU A 374 13.50 16.50 11.46
CA GLU A 374 14.14 15.76 12.57
C GLU A 374 13.44 14.43 12.86
N ALA A 375 12.11 14.42 12.91
CA ALA A 375 11.32 13.20 13.05
C ALA A 375 11.56 12.22 11.88
N TRP A 376 11.73 12.72 10.65
CA TRP A 376 12.12 11.92 9.49
C TRP A 376 13.53 11.29 9.62
N LEU A 377 14.50 11.99 10.20
CA LEU A 377 15.82 11.40 10.48
C LEU A 377 15.71 10.23 11.47
N CYS A 378 14.85 10.36 12.49
CA CYS A 378 14.57 9.27 13.43
C CYS A 378 13.83 8.10 12.76
N TRP A 379 12.84 8.38 11.92
CA TRP A 379 12.14 7.39 11.10
C TRP A 379 13.10 6.61 10.19
N THR A 380 14.07 7.29 9.57
CA THR A 380 15.08 6.67 8.71
C THR A 380 15.97 5.69 9.48
N LYS A 381 16.39 6.06 10.70
CA LYS A 381 17.13 5.16 11.60
C LYS A 381 16.27 3.95 12.02
N LEU A 382 14.99 4.17 12.34
CA LEU A 382 14.05 3.10 12.68
C LEU A 382 13.85 2.11 11.51
N MET A 383 13.79 2.60 10.28
CA MET A 383 13.73 1.75 9.08
C MET A 383 15.04 1.00 8.81
N ALA A 384 16.20 1.60 9.07
CA ALA A 384 17.47 0.88 9.00
C ALA A 384 17.52 -0.28 10.02
N ALA A 385 17.03 -0.06 11.25
CA ALA A 385 16.92 -1.11 12.26
C ALA A 385 15.90 -2.20 11.84
N LEU A 386 14.71 -1.83 11.36
CA LEU A 386 13.72 -2.78 10.85
C LEU A 386 14.26 -3.61 9.67
N CYS A 387 15.05 -3.01 8.77
CA CYS A 387 15.67 -3.72 7.65
C CYS A 387 16.58 -4.89 8.09
N LYS A 388 17.23 -4.78 9.26
CA LYS A 388 18.03 -5.87 9.86
C LYS A 388 17.18 -7.00 10.44
N ILE A 389 15.95 -6.69 10.86
CA ILE A 389 15.00 -7.63 11.49
C ILE A 389 14.18 -8.38 10.43
N LEU A 390 13.83 -7.74 9.31
CA LEU A 390 13.00 -8.35 8.26
C LEU A 390 13.45 -9.74 7.75
N PRO A 391 14.74 -10.11 7.68
CA PRO A 391 15.16 -11.46 7.31
C PRO A 391 14.70 -12.54 8.30
N SER A 392 14.81 -12.31 9.62
CA SER A 392 14.52 -13.34 10.64
C SER A 392 13.03 -13.68 10.74
N LEU A 393 12.15 -12.78 10.29
CA LEU A 393 10.70 -13.01 10.18
C LEU A 393 10.31 -14.02 9.08
N ARG A 394 11.21 -14.29 8.12
CA ARG A 394 10.93 -15.12 6.94
C ARG A 394 11.63 -16.47 6.96
N THR A 395 12.65 -16.63 7.79
CA THR A 395 13.43 -17.85 7.91
C THR A 395 12.94 -18.69 9.08
N THR A 396 12.06 -19.66 8.80
CA THR A 396 11.56 -20.67 9.78
C THR A 396 12.65 -21.57 10.37
N LYS A 397 13.91 -21.40 9.95
CA LYS A 397 15.11 -22.10 10.44
C LYS A 397 16.15 -21.15 11.04
N SER A 398 15.84 -19.87 11.24
CA SER A 398 16.73 -18.98 11.99
C SER A 398 16.77 -19.43 13.45
N PRO A 399 17.94 -19.46 14.10
CA PRO A 399 18.01 -19.67 15.54
C PRO A 399 17.27 -18.54 16.24
N ILE A 400 16.62 -18.86 17.36
CA ILE A 400 15.97 -17.88 18.24
C ILE A 400 17.07 -16.89 18.71
N PRO A 401 16.88 -15.57 18.56
CA PRO A 401 17.87 -14.60 19.01
C PRO A 401 18.04 -14.63 20.54
N THR A 402 19.27 -14.50 21.03
CA THR A 402 19.54 -14.48 22.47
C THR A 402 19.03 -13.20 23.14
N ARG A 403 18.91 -13.21 24.47
CA ARG A 403 18.51 -12.03 25.27
C ARG A 403 19.41 -10.81 25.01
N GLU A 404 20.70 -11.01 24.80
CA GLU A 404 21.68 -9.96 24.46
C GLU A 404 21.45 -9.41 23.05
N GLN A 405 21.15 -10.28 22.07
CA GLN A 405 20.85 -9.87 20.70
C GLN A 405 19.56 -9.05 20.64
N TYR A 406 18.53 -9.47 21.41
CA TYR A 406 17.32 -8.70 21.59
C TYR A 406 17.57 -7.35 22.26
N SER A 407 18.35 -7.32 23.34
CA SER A 407 18.72 -6.07 24.03
C SER A 407 19.47 -5.11 23.10
N LEU A 408 20.42 -5.60 22.30
CA LEU A 408 21.18 -4.78 21.35
C LEU A 408 20.27 -4.13 20.29
N LEU A 409 19.38 -4.91 19.67
CA LEU A 409 18.44 -4.41 18.66
C LEU A 409 17.36 -3.50 19.25
N GLU A 410 16.84 -3.82 20.44
CA GLU A 410 15.88 -2.96 21.15
C GLU A 410 16.52 -1.62 21.52
N ASN A 411 17.78 -1.61 21.96
CA ASN A 411 18.52 -0.38 22.26
C ASN A 411 18.78 0.45 20.99
N GLU A 412 19.09 -0.17 19.85
CA GLU A 412 19.22 0.55 18.56
C GLU A 412 17.87 1.20 18.16
N ILE A 413 16.76 0.47 18.29
CA ILE A 413 15.41 0.99 18.04
C ILE A 413 15.09 2.14 19.01
N ARG A 414 15.31 1.96 20.32
CA ARG A 414 15.06 2.99 21.35
C ARG A 414 15.91 4.24 21.17
N ALA A 415 17.15 4.12 20.70
CA ALA A 415 17.99 5.27 20.35
C ALA A 415 17.41 6.13 19.22
N CYS A 416 16.54 5.58 18.36
CA CYS A 416 15.81 6.35 17.35
C CYS A 416 14.78 7.32 17.98
N TYR A 417 14.43 7.16 19.26
CA TYR A 417 13.40 7.98 19.90
C TYR A 417 13.92 9.32 20.46
N PHE A 418 15.25 9.53 20.48
CA PHE A 418 15.91 10.63 21.19
C PHE A 418 15.48 12.06 20.80
N LEU A 419 15.00 12.28 19.57
CA LEU A 419 14.55 13.60 19.09
C LEU A 419 13.02 13.81 19.18
N PHE A 420 12.25 12.85 19.70
CA PHE A 420 10.81 13.03 19.83
C PHE A 420 10.46 13.85 21.08
N PRO A 421 9.72 14.96 20.95
CA PRO A 421 9.24 15.68 22.12
C PRO A 421 8.28 14.80 22.95
N GLU A 422 8.45 14.86 24.26
CA GLU A 422 7.57 14.19 25.22
C GLU A 422 6.21 14.91 25.32
N GLU A 423 6.23 16.24 25.32
CA GLU A 423 5.04 17.07 25.34
C GLU A 423 4.20 16.94 24.06
N LYS A 424 2.89 17.13 24.20
CA LYS A 424 1.95 17.12 23.07
C LYS A 424 2.07 18.44 22.31
N PRO A 425 2.36 18.44 20.98
CA PRO A 425 2.33 19.66 20.19
C PRO A 425 0.95 20.31 20.18
N GLN A 426 0.89 21.64 20.18
CA GLN A 426 -0.36 22.37 20.01
C GLN A 426 -0.83 22.34 18.55
N ASP A 427 0.09 22.36 17.59
CA ASP A 427 -0.24 22.14 16.17
C ASP A 427 -0.74 20.71 15.95
N LYS A 428 -1.95 20.60 15.39
CA LYS A 428 -2.59 19.34 15.03
C LYS A 428 -1.82 18.57 13.96
N LEU A 429 -1.21 19.24 13.00
CA LEU A 429 -0.49 18.58 11.91
C LEU A 429 0.79 17.92 12.44
N LEU A 430 1.62 18.68 13.17
CA LEU A 430 2.78 18.15 13.88
C LEU A 430 2.40 17.02 14.84
N ALA A 431 1.35 17.20 15.65
CA ALA A 431 0.85 16.12 16.53
C ALA A 431 0.46 14.85 15.76
N THR A 432 -0.22 14.99 14.61
CA THR A 432 -0.61 13.87 13.74
C THR A 432 0.60 13.09 13.24
N HIS A 433 1.65 13.78 12.79
CA HIS A 433 2.90 13.14 12.35
C HIS A 433 3.65 12.47 13.49
N LEU A 434 3.85 13.16 14.62
CA LEU A 434 4.54 12.59 15.76
C LEU A 434 3.82 11.34 16.29
N TYR A 435 2.49 11.37 16.44
CA TYR A 435 1.74 10.17 16.85
C TYR A 435 1.88 9.00 15.85
N GLN A 436 1.95 9.25 14.54
CA GLN A 436 2.23 8.19 13.56
C GLN A 436 3.63 7.60 13.74
N PHE A 437 4.66 8.42 13.94
CA PHE A 437 6.01 7.91 14.20
C PHE A 437 6.08 7.14 15.53
N LYS A 438 5.41 7.60 16.59
CA LYS A 438 5.28 6.88 17.86
C LYS A 438 4.58 5.52 17.66
N LEU A 439 3.53 5.45 16.82
CA LEU A 439 2.85 4.20 16.46
C LEU A 439 3.76 3.25 15.65
N PHE A 440 4.53 3.77 14.70
CA PHE A 440 5.49 2.98 13.91
C PHE A 440 6.58 2.38 14.80
N PHE A 441 7.07 3.14 15.77
CA PHE A 441 8.04 2.67 16.75
C PHE A 441 7.51 1.45 17.54
N GLU A 442 6.32 1.55 18.13
CA GLU A 442 5.73 0.43 18.88
C GLU A 442 5.44 -0.78 17.98
N THR A 443 5.06 -0.54 16.72
CA THR A 443 4.94 -1.60 15.70
C THR A 443 6.27 -2.34 15.49
N VAL A 444 7.39 -1.61 15.38
CA VAL A 444 8.72 -2.21 15.19
C VAL A 444 9.19 -2.97 16.43
N ILE A 445 8.86 -2.52 17.64
CA ILE A 445 9.11 -3.27 18.88
C ILE A 445 8.37 -4.62 18.87
N ILE A 446 7.09 -4.66 18.47
CA ILE A 446 6.36 -5.92 18.34
C ILE A 446 6.99 -6.82 17.26
N VAL A 447 7.39 -6.23 16.13
CA VAL A 447 8.00 -6.97 15.01
C VAL A 447 9.37 -7.56 15.39
N LEU A 448 10.18 -6.86 16.21
CA LEU A 448 11.46 -7.38 16.72
C LEU A 448 11.30 -8.75 17.38
N TYR A 449 10.35 -8.87 18.30
CA TYR A 449 10.15 -10.05 19.13
C TYR A 449 9.36 -11.19 18.47
N ARG A 450 8.75 -10.94 17.31
CA ARG A 450 7.90 -11.90 16.59
C ARG A 450 8.56 -13.25 16.24
N PRO A 451 9.87 -13.35 15.86
CA PRO A 451 10.49 -14.62 15.50
C PRO A 451 10.44 -15.69 16.60
N SER A 452 10.59 -15.32 17.88
CA SER A 452 10.56 -16.29 18.99
C SER A 452 9.22 -17.01 19.09
N ILE A 453 8.10 -16.29 18.93
CA ILE A 453 6.75 -16.88 18.95
C ILE A 453 6.57 -17.88 17.80
N GLN A 454 7.07 -17.55 16.61
CA GLN A 454 7.01 -18.44 15.45
C GLN A 454 7.84 -19.72 15.68
N ALA A 455 9.03 -19.60 16.28
CA ALA A 455 9.88 -20.73 16.62
C ALA A 455 9.24 -21.66 17.68
N TRP A 456 8.74 -21.11 18.79
CA TRP A 456 8.08 -21.91 19.85
C TRP A 456 6.84 -22.66 19.35
N ASN A 457 6.05 -22.03 18.46
CA ASN A 457 4.91 -22.68 17.81
C ASN A 457 5.35 -23.88 16.94
N HIS A 458 6.44 -23.74 16.18
CA HIS A 458 6.95 -24.81 15.32
C HIS A 458 7.56 -25.98 16.11
N GLU A 459 8.30 -25.71 17.19
CA GLU A 459 8.97 -26.76 17.97
C GLU A 459 8.04 -27.51 18.95
N ARG A 460 6.82 -26.99 19.20
CA ARG A 460 5.85 -27.47 20.21
C ARG A 460 6.44 -27.64 21.62
N ARG A 461 7.54 -26.95 21.91
CA ARG A 461 8.21 -26.89 23.21
C ARG A 461 8.64 -25.44 23.43
N ALA A 462 8.31 -24.90 24.60
CA ALA A 462 9.17 -23.87 25.18
C ALA A 462 10.51 -24.53 25.58
N PRO A 463 11.64 -23.80 25.63
CA PRO A 463 12.93 -24.40 25.97
C PRO A 463 12.89 -25.03 27.37
N THR A 464 12.89 -26.37 27.45
CA THR A 464 12.94 -27.09 28.74
C THR A 464 14.40 -27.21 29.23
N GLY A 465 15.17 -26.12 29.16
CA GLY A 465 16.61 -26.07 29.40
C GLY A 465 16.97 -24.87 30.29
N GLN A 466 17.75 -25.13 31.34
CA GLN A 466 17.97 -24.26 32.50
C GLN A 466 18.63 -22.88 32.23
N GLU A 467 18.95 -22.52 30.98
CA GLU A 467 19.60 -21.25 30.66
C GLU A 467 18.66 -20.16 30.10
N ASP A 468 17.40 -20.48 29.73
CA ASP A 468 16.53 -19.53 28.99
C ASP A 468 15.03 -19.49 29.42
N ASP A 469 14.68 -20.02 30.60
CA ASP A 469 13.30 -20.02 31.14
C ASP A 469 12.66 -18.60 31.21
N ASP A 470 13.50 -17.56 31.32
CA ASP A 470 13.11 -16.16 31.45
C ASP A 470 12.77 -15.44 30.13
N LEU A 471 13.17 -15.98 28.97
CA LEU A 471 13.04 -15.26 27.69
C LEU A 471 11.59 -15.23 27.18
N ALA A 472 10.84 -16.32 27.34
CA ALA A 472 9.43 -16.36 26.90
C ALA A 472 8.53 -15.39 27.68
N PRO A 473 8.60 -15.29 29.02
CA PRO A 473 7.95 -14.23 29.79
C PRO A 473 8.34 -12.81 29.32
N LEU A 474 9.63 -12.56 29.08
CA LEU A 474 10.15 -11.26 28.64
C LEU A 474 9.60 -10.84 27.27
N VAL A 475 9.64 -11.74 26.29
CA VAL A 475 9.12 -11.53 24.92
C VAL A 475 7.63 -11.17 24.96
N CYS A 476 6.82 -11.97 25.65
CA CYS A 476 5.39 -11.73 25.79
C CYS A 476 5.10 -10.39 26.51
N GLN A 477 5.82 -10.09 27.58
CA GLN A 477 5.69 -8.82 28.31
C GLN A 477 6.00 -7.62 27.39
N LYS A 478 7.11 -7.65 26.65
CA LYS A 478 7.54 -6.56 25.76
C LYS A 478 6.53 -6.30 24.65
N MET A 479 6.01 -7.36 24.01
CA MET A 479 5.01 -7.24 22.95
C MET A 479 3.67 -6.71 23.48
N ALA A 480 3.23 -7.18 24.66
CA ALA A 480 2.00 -6.68 25.31
C ALA A 480 2.14 -5.20 25.74
N THR A 481 3.29 -4.78 26.28
CA THR A 481 3.55 -3.37 26.60
C THR A 481 3.49 -2.49 25.35
N ALA A 482 4.15 -2.88 24.26
CA ALA A 482 4.12 -2.14 23.00
C ALA A 482 2.71 -2.07 22.38
N ALA A 483 1.93 -3.16 22.44
CA ALA A 483 0.54 -3.17 21.99
C ALA A 483 -0.37 -2.25 22.83
N SER A 484 -0.13 -2.18 24.15
CA SER A 484 -0.82 -1.23 25.03
C SER A 484 -0.45 0.22 24.70
N ASN A 485 0.85 0.52 24.51
CA ASN A 485 1.31 1.86 24.10
C ASN A 485 0.71 2.28 22.76
N ALA A 486 0.68 1.39 21.77
CA ALA A 486 0.01 1.61 20.49
C ALA A 486 -1.50 1.91 20.69
N ALA A 487 -2.19 1.22 21.61
CA ALA A 487 -3.59 1.52 21.94
C ALA A 487 -3.76 2.92 22.56
N HIS A 488 -2.83 3.37 23.41
CA HIS A 488 -2.84 4.74 23.93
C HIS A 488 -2.63 5.78 22.82
N ILE A 489 -1.73 5.52 21.86
CA ILE A 489 -1.49 6.41 20.71
C ILE A 489 -2.72 6.49 19.81
N VAL A 490 -3.33 5.34 19.47
CA VAL A 490 -4.57 5.27 18.68
C VAL A 490 -5.74 5.98 19.40
N LYS A 491 -5.84 5.84 20.73
CA LYS A 491 -6.82 6.59 21.53
C LYS A 491 -6.62 8.10 21.41
N SER A 492 -5.39 8.59 21.50
CA SER A 492 -5.07 10.03 21.36
C SER A 492 -5.44 10.54 19.97
N LEU A 493 -5.00 9.85 18.91
CA LEU A 493 -5.34 10.17 17.53
C LEU A 493 -6.86 10.24 17.29
N LEU A 494 -7.64 9.31 17.88
CA LEU A 494 -9.10 9.32 17.80
C LEU A 494 -9.72 10.48 18.59
N SER A 495 -9.25 10.72 19.83
CA SER A 495 -9.81 11.72 20.74
C SER A 495 -9.57 13.16 20.23
N ASP A 496 -8.43 13.38 19.57
CA ASP A 496 -8.03 14.66 18.99
C ASP A 496 -8.52 14.87 17.54
N GLY A 497 -9.22 13.88 16.95
CA GLY A 497 -9.74 13.95 15.59
C GLY A 497 -8.67 13.85 14.48
N LEU A 498 -7.49 13.31 14.79
CA LEU A 498 -6.30 13.34 13.93
C LEU A 498 -6.19 12.15 12.96
N ILE A 499 -6.99 11.09 13.15
CA ILE A 499 -6.96 9.86 12.32
C ILE A 499 -7.11 10.16 10.81
N GLY A 500 -7.90 11.16 10.43
CA GLY A 500 -8.10 11.53 9.02
C GLY A 500 -6.84 12.04 8.32
N GLY A 501 -5.87 12.58 9.07
CA GLY A 501 -4.58 13.06 8.55
C GLY A 501 -3.47 11.99 8.50
N CYS A 502 -3.74 10.77 8.97
CA CYS A 502 -2.77 9.68 8.99
C CYS A 502 -2.48 9.13 7.59
N GLN A 503 -1.21 8.77 7.36
CA GLN A 503 -0.73 8.17 6.13
C GLN A 503 -1.41 6.84 5.81
N THR A 504 -1.43 6.50 4.52
CA THR A 504 -1.89 5.17 4.06
C THR A 504 -1.12 4.05 4.76
N MET A 505 0.17 4.28 5.01
CA MET A 505 1.09 3.36 5.69
C MET A 505 0.78 3.16 7.18
N SER A 506 0.00 4.03 7.82
CA SER A 506 -0.43 3.87 9.20
C SER A 506 -1.42 2.72 9.38
N ALA A 507 -2.16 2.34 8.34
CA ALA A 507 -3.03 1.16 8.40
C ALA A 507 -2.22 -0.13 8.62
N ILE A 508 -1.01 -0.24 8.04
CA ILE A 508 -0.10 -1.38 8.24
C ILE A 508 0.43 -1.41 9.69
N ALA A 509 0.70 -0.24 10.28
CA ALA A 509 1.18 -0.12 11.66
C ALA A 509 0.19 -0.68 12.69
N LEU A 510 -1.10 -0.61 12.40
CA LEU A 510 -2.15 -1.14 13.27
C LEU A 510 -2.12 -2.68 13.35
N ILE A 511 -1.61 -3.37 12.33
CA ILE A 511 -1.73 -4.83 12.21
C ILE A 511 -1.03 -5.58 13.36
N PRO A 512 0.26 -5.36 13.69
CA PRO A 512 0.91 -6.13 14.75
C PRO A 512 0.33 -5.88 16.16
N PRO A 513 0.04 -4.64 16.62
CA PRO A 513 -0.70 -4.41 17.86
C PRO A 513 -2.06 -5.11 17.90
N MET A 514 -2.85 -5.04 16.81
CA MET A 514 -4.17 -5.66 16.77
C MET A 514 -4.12 -7.18 16.95
N HIS A 515 -3.07 -7.85 16.48
CA HIS A 515 -2.89 -9.28 16.72
C HIS A 515 -2.66 -9.62 18.19
N ILE A 516 -1.82 -8.85 18.89
CA ILE A 516 -1.59 -9.04 20.32
C ILE A 516 -2.87 -8.78 21.10
N LEU A 517 -3.61 -7.72 20.76
CA LEU A 517 -4.89 -7.40 21.39
C LEU A 517 -5.99 -8.43 21.08
N LEU A 518 -5.95 -9.07 19.90
CA LEU A 518 -6.84 -10.18 19.55
C LEU A 518 -6.52 -11.43 20.39
N LEU A 519 -5.24 -11.77 20.55
CA LEU A 519 -4.80 -12.85 21.45
C LEU A 519 -5.19 -12.57 22.91
N ASP A 520 -4.98 -11.34 23.39
CA ASP A 520 -5.44 -10.91 24.71
C ASP A 520 -6.96 -11.05 24.85
N SER A 521 -7.74 -10.72 23.81
CA SER A 521 -9.21 -10.86 23.79
C SER A 521 -9.70 -12.33 23.83
N CYS A 522 -8.81 -13.29 23.57
CA CYS A 522 -9.08 -14.73 23.76
C CYS A 522 -8.56 -15.27 25.10
N SER A 523 -7.96 -14.43 25.95
CA SER A 523 -7.31 -14.88 27.19
C SER A 523 -8.31 -15.46 28.19
N LEU A 524 -7.90 -16.53 28.89
CA LEU A 524 -8.63 -17.07 30.04
C LEU A 524 -8.63 -16.10 31.24
N ARG A 525 -7.70 -15.14 31.30
CA ARG A 525 -7.65 -14.12 32.36
C ARG A 525 -8.68 -13.02 32.07
N PRO A 526 -9.72 -12.81 32.90
CA PRO A 526 -10.81 -11.87 32.58
C PRO A 526 -10.35 -10.43 32.34
N ILE A 527 -9.33 -9.97 33.08
CA ILE A 527 -8.75 -8.63 32.96
C ILE A 527 -8.03 -8.45 31.62
N SER A 528 -7.22 -9.43 31.21
CA SER A 528 -6.54 -9.43 29.90
C SER A 528 -7.57 -9.46 28.77
N ARG A 529 -8.58 -10.35 28.88
CA ARG A 529 -9.69 -10.45 27.92
C ARG A 529 -10.41 -9.13 27.72
N GLN A 530 -10.91 -8.53 28.79
CA GLN A 530 -11.64 -7.26 28.74
C GLN A 530 -10.77 -6.11 28.20
N THR A 531 -9.49 -6.08 28.57
CA THR A 531 -8.54 -5.05 28.09
C THR A 531 -8.24 -5.22 26.60
N GLY A 532 -7.99 -6.45 26.15
CA GLY A 532 -7.78 -6.80 24.75
C GLY A 532 -8.97 -6.40 23.88
N SER A 533 -10.19 -6.87 24.22
CA SER A 533 -11.41 -6.52 23.49
C SER A 533 -11.67 -5.01 23.44
N ARG A 534 -11.50 -4.30 24.57
CA ARG A 534 -11.70 -2.85 24.64
C ARG A 534 -10.70 -2.09 23.77
N ASN A 535 -9.43 -2.46 23.83
CA ASN A 535 -8.37 -1.81 23.07
C ASN A 535 -8.52 -2.14 21.57
N LEU A 536 -8.80 -3.39 21.20
CA LEU A 536 -9.06 -3.82 19.82
C LEU A 536 -10.23 -3.03 19.19
N ALA A 537 -11.29 -2.75 19.95
CA ALA A 537 -12.39 -1.89 19.50
C ALA A 537 -11.96 -0.45 19.16
N LEU A 538 -10.90 0.10 19.79
CA LEU A 538 -10.33 1.40 19.40
C LEU A 538 -9.64 1.31 18.03
N PHE A 539 -8.86 0.26 17.78
CA PHE A 539 -8.23 0.03 16.48
C PHE A 539 -9.27 -0.18 15.37
N MET A 540 -10.36 -0.89 15.65
CA MET A 540 -11.45 -1.06 14.69
C MET A 540 -12.14 0.26 14.35
N ARG A 541 -12.30 1.18 15.30
CA ARG A 541 -12.80 2.55 15.04
C ARG A 541 -11.80 3.39 14.23
N ALA A 542 -10.51 3.30 14.53
CA ALA A 542 -9.48 3.98 13.75
C ALA A 542 -9.47 3.50 12.29
N LEU A 543 -9.57 2.18 12.05
CA LEU A 543 -9.70 1.61 10.72
C LEU A 543 -10.99 2.05 10.00
N ASP A 544 -12.12 2.15 10.72
CA ASP A 544 -13.42 2.59 10.19
C ASP A 544 -13.40 4.05 9.70
N GLU A 545 -12.61 4.91 10.35
CA GLU A 545 -12.34 6.27 9.89
C GLU A 545 -11.35 6.28 8.70
N MET A 546 -10.21 5.59 8.82
CA MET A 546 -9.18 5.57 7.77
C MET A 546 -9.71 5.02 6.43
N ARG A 547 -10.60 4.02 6.45
CA ARG A 547 -11.11 3.37 5.23
C ARG A 547 -11.89 4.30 4.29
N LYS A 548 -12.36 5.45 4.77
CA LYS A 548 -13.06 6.47 3.96
C LYS A 548 -12.18 7.03 2.83
N SER A 549 -10.85 7.04 3.01
CA SER A 549 -9.87 7.51 2.01
C SER A 549 -8.79 6.47 1.65
N ASN A 550 -8.75 5.32 2.35
CA ASN A 550 -7.68 4.34 2.25
C ASN A 550 -8.20 2.89 2.05
N MET A 551 -8.00 2.34 0.84
CA MET A 551 -8.36 0.96 0.49
C MET A 551 -7.64 -0.11 1.36
N THR A 552 -6.42 0.17 1.82
CA THR A 552 -5.66 -0.74 2.70
C THR A 552 -6.37 -0.89 4.05
N ALA A 553 -6.89 0.21 4.61
CA ALA A 553 -7.63 0.18 5.86
C ALA A 553 -8.96 -0.59 5.75
N GLU A 554 -9.68 -0.47 4.62
CA GLU A 554 -10.91 -1.25 4.38
C GLU A 554 -10.65 -2.77 4.41
N VAL A 555 -9.54 -3.23 3.81
CA VAL A 555 -9.23 -4.66 3.77
C VAL A 555 -8.82 -5.18 5.15
N ILE A 556 -8.03 -4.41 5.90
CA ILE A 556 -7.67 -4.77 7.28
C ILE A 556 -8.92 -4.78 8.19
N TYR A 557 -9.80 -3.77 8.05
CA TYR A 557 -11.07 -3.69 8.78
C TYR A 557 -11.94 -4.93 8.53
N ARG A 558 -12.19 -5.28 7.26
CA ARG A 558 -13.00 -6.46 6.90
C ARG A 558 -12.41 -7.75 7.47
N TRP A 559 -11.08 -7.88 7.45
CA TRP A 559 -10.40 -9.05 7.95
C TRP A 559 -10.54 -9.19 9.48
N PHE A 560 -10.14 -8.18 10.25
CA PHE A 560 -10.26 -8.23 11.71
C PHE A 560 -11.72 -8.36 12.17
N LYS A 561 -12.68 -7.70 11.49
CA LYS A 561 -14.11 -7.88 11.75
C LYS A 561 -14.57 -9.33 11.57
N SER A 562 -14.08 -10.01 10.53
CA SER A 562 -14.36 -11.43 10.28
C SER A 562 -13.69 -12.34 11.33
N SER A 563 -12.47 -12.04 11.74
CA SER A 563 -11.76 -12.78 12.79
C SER A 563 -12.46 -12.68 14.15
N MET A 564 -12.84 -11.47 14.57
CA MET A 564 -13.60 -11.24 15.80
C MET A 564 -14.94 -11.99 15.79
N ALA A 565 -15.71 -11.85 14.70
CA ALA A 565 -17.00 -12.53 14.55
C ALA A 565 -16.88 -14.07 14.57
N ARG A 566 -15.72 -14.66 14.22
CA ARG A 566 -15.50 -16.10 14.36
C ARG A 566 -15.23 -16.52 15.80
N ILE A 567 -14.50 -15.68 16.56
CA ILE A 567 -14.21 -15.92 17.99
C ILE A 567 -15.51 -15.80 18.80
N ASP A 568 -16.32 -14.76 18.55
CA ASP A 568 -17.59 -14.53 19.25
C ASP A 568 -18.63 -15.64 19.02
N ASN A 569 -18.52 -16.38 17.90
CA ASN A 569 -19.44 -17.48 17.53
C ASN A 569 -18.87 -18.88 17.85
N MET A 570 -17.75 -19.00 18.57
CA MET A 570 -17.27 -20.32 19.02
C MET A 570 -18.11 -20.82 20.22
N PRO A 571 -18.63 -22.06 20.19
CA PRO A 571 -19.41 -22.60 21.30
C PRO A 571 -18.56 -22.75 22.55
N VAL A 572 -18.99 -22.07 23.62
CA VAL A 572 -18.32 -22.06 24.93
C VAL A 572 -18.31 -23.46 25.55
N GLU A 573 -19.31 -24.28 25.27
CA GLU A 573 -19.50 -25.61 25.86
C GLU A 573 -18.49 -26.65 25.36
N GLU A 574 -18.12 -26.67 24.07
CA GLU A 574 -17.03 -27.54 23.57
C GLU A 574 -15.67 -27.13 24.17
N THR A 575 -15.48 -25.84 24.42
CA THR A 575 -14.26 -25.29 25.02
C THR A 575 -14.15 -25.65 26.51
N ILE A 576 -15.25 -25.64 27.25
CA ILE A 576 -15.28 -26.03 28.67
C ILE A 576 -15.18 -27.55 28.82
N ALA A 577 -15.95 -28.34 28.06
CA ALA A 577 -15.91 -29.80 28.14
C ALA A 577 -14.50 -30.37 27.85
N SER A 578 -13.81 -29.84 26.84
CA SER A 578 -12.44 -30.26 26.50
C SER A 578 -11.36 -29.76 27.48
N LEU A 579 -11.70 -28.81 28.36
CA LEU A 579 -10.86 -28.36 29.49
C LEU A 579 -11.13 -29.19 30.74
N GLU A 580 -12.38 -29.51 31.07
CA GLU A 580 -12.74 -30.34 32.23
C GLU A 580 -12.22 -31.78 32.07
N GLU A 581 -12.37 -32.37 30.88
CA GLU A 581 -11.81 -33.69 30.55
C GLU A 581 -10.27 -33.70 30.64
N TYR A 582 -9.60 -32.59 30.32
CA TYR A 582 -8.15 -32.45 30.42
C TYR A 582 -7.68 -32.22 31.87
N MET A 583 -8.37 -31.38 32.64
CA MET A 583 -8.10 -31.14 34.07
C MET A 583 -8.29 -32.40 34.93
N SER A 584 -9.17 -33.31 34.51
CA SER A 584 -9.30 -34.67 35.09
C SER A 584 -8.06 -35.55 34.84
N SER A 585 -7.26 -35.24 33.80
CA SER A 585 -6.14 -36.08 33.34
C SER A 585 -4.74 -35.58 33.78
N SER A 586 -4.54 -34.27 33.97
CA SER A 586 -3.23 -33.71 34.34
C SER A 586 -3.13 -33.40 35.85
N GLY A 587 -2.62 -34.36 36.62
CA GLY A 587 -2.37 -34.16 38.05
C GLY A 587 -1.25 -33.14 38.32
N LYS A 588 -1.58 -32.06 39.05
CA LYS A 588 -0.65 -31.08 39.65
C LYS A 588 0.27 -30.33 38.67
N ASP A 589 -0.29 -29.37 37.94
CA ASP A 589 0.44 -28.30 37.28
C ASP A 589 0.06 -26.92 37.87
N THR A 590 0.99 -25.96 37.91
CA THR A 590 0.71 -24.65 38.51
C THR A 590 0.05 -23.68 37.52
N ALA A 591 -0.62 -22.65 38.04
CA ALA A 591 -1.42 -21.72 37.23
C ALA A 591 -0.61 -20.90 36.20
N ALA A 592 0.73 -20.90 36.28
CA ALA A 592 1.61 -20.32 35.26
C ALA A 592 1.73 -21.24 34.03
N ASP A 593 1.96 -22.54 34.26
CA ASP A 593 2.21 -23.53 33.21
C ASP A 593 0.96 -23.85 32.38
N ALA A 594 -0.22 -23.66 32.97
CA ALA A 594 -1.51 -23.72 32.29
C ALA A 594 -1.72 -22.52 31.34
N ALA A 595 -1.20 -21.33 31.67
CA ALA A 595 -1.33 -20.16 30.81
C ALA A 595 -0.48 -20.29 29.53
N ALA A 596 0.76 -20.78 29.65
CA ALA A 596 1.63 -21.04 28.51
C ALA A 596 1.09 -22.15 27.59
N ARG A 597 0.54 -23.24 28.16
CA ARG A 597 -0.04 -24.35 27.36
C ARG A 597 -1.34 -24.01 26.64
N ASN A 598 -2.14 -23.07 27.15
CA ASN A 598 -3.38 -22.65 26.46
C ASN A 598 -3.10 -21.88 25.16
N VAL A 599 -1.99 -21.13 25.07
CA VAL A 599 -1.51 -20.55 23.80
C VAL A 599 -1.24 -21.66 22.78
N ASN A 600 -0.57 -22.73 23.18
CA ASN A 600 -0.18 -23.85 22.32
C ASN A 600 -1.34 -24.77 21.89
N ARG A 601 -2.46 -24.80 22.63
CA ARG A 601 -3.65 -25.60 22.25
C ARG A 601 -4.59 -24.83 21.31
N TRP A 602 -4.69 -23.51 21.45
CA TRP A 602 -5.47 -22.67 20.52
C TRP A 602 -4.84 -22.57 19.13
N THR A 603 -3.51 -22.47 19.02
CA THR A 603 -2.83 -22.54 17.70
C THR A 603 -3.07 -23.89 17.02
N SER A 604 -3.07 -25.00 17.77
CA SER A 604 -3.27 -26.33 17.21
C SER A 604 -4.74 -26.73 16.96
N SER A 605 -5.73 -26.06 17.54
CA SER A 605 -7.16 -26.22 17.16
C SER A 605 -7.60 -25.33 15.99
N VAL A 606 -6.86 -24.25 15.69
CA VAL A 606 -7.01 -23.47 14.44
C VAL A 606 -6.21 -24.10 13.28
N SER A 607 -5.54 -25.24 13.50
CA SER A 607 -4.91 -26.05 12.46
C SER A 607 -5.96 -26.66 11.52
N ILE A 608 -6.31 -25.90 10.48
CA ILE A 608 -7.19 -26.33 9.38
C ILE A 608 -6.61 -27.61 8.77
N LYS A 609 -7.26 -28.75 9.00
CA LYS A 609 -7.02 -29.96 8.19
C LYS A 609 -7.51 -29.67 6.77
N THR A 610 -6.63 -29.18 5.91
CA THR A 610 -6.86 -29.07 4.47
C THR A 610 -6.83 -30.46 3.84
N SER A 611 -7.93 -31.20 3.97
CA SER A 611 -8.23 -32.37 3.15
C SER A 611 -9.59 -32.18 2.49
N LEU A 612 -9.55 -31.71 1.24
CA LEU A 612 -10.58 -31.98 0.25
C LEU A 612 -9.94 -32.93 -0.78
N PRO A 613 -10.69 -33.90 -1.34
CA PRO A 613 -12.14 -33.95 -1.41
C PRO A 613 -12.76 -35.12 -0.62
N ASP A 614 -13.97 -34.93 -0.09
CA ASP A 614 -15.13 -35.72 -0.52
C ASP A 614 -16.46 -35.19 0.04
N MET A 615 -17.52 -35.52 -0.70
CA MET A 615 -18.94 -35.52 -0.29
C MET A 615 -19.65 -34.18 -0.01
N ILE A 616 -20.27 -33.65 -1.08
CA ILE A 616 -21.56 -32.96 -0.98
C ILE A 616 -22.65 -34.03 -0.81
N LEU A 617 -23.40 -33.98 0.31
CA LEU A 617 -24.70 -34.59 0.68
C LEU A 617 -24.61 -34.81 2.21
N SER A 618 -25.46 -34.26 3.08
CA SER A 618 -26.91 -34.05 2.94
C SER A 618 -27.42 -32.78 3.66
N TYR A 619 -28.70 -32.51 3.48
CA TYR A 619 -29.41 -31.25 3.75
C TYR A 619 -30.39 -31.39 4.96
N VAL A 620 -30.99 -30.27 5.39
CA VAL A 620 -32.23 -30.13 6.21
C VAL A 620 -32.14 -30.04 7.76
N ALA A 621 -32.54 -28.86 8.28
CA ALA A 621 -33.21 -28.56 9.56
C ALA A 621 -32.44 -28.77 10.90
N LEU A 622 -32.74 -28.06 12.01
CA LEU A 622 -33.75 -27.05 12.35
C LEU A 622 -33.20 -26.10 13.46
N SER A 623 -33.89 -24.97 13.69
CA SER A 623 -33.82 -24.03 14.84
C SER A 623 -33.11 -24.51 16.14
N SER A 624 -32.40 -23.66 16.89
CA SER A 624 -33.03 -22.56 17.66
C SER A 624 -32.10 -21.42 18.13
N VAL A 625 -32.71 -20.33 18.60
CA VAL A 625 -32.09 -19.02 18.88
C VAL A 625 -31.54 -18.91 20.30
N VAL A 626 -30.32 -18.38 20.44
CA VAL A 626 -29.96 -17.44 21.53
C VAL A 626 -29.18 -16.28 20.93
N SER A 627 -29.72 -15.06 21.01
CA SER A 627 -29.07 -13.85 20.51
C SER A 627 -28.40 -13.10 21.64
N ALA A 628 -27.07 -13.02 21.63
CA ALA A 628 -26.32 -12.08 22.45
C ALA A 628 -26.39 -10.68 21.80
N ALA A 629 -27.40 -9.90 22.16
CA ALA A 629 -27.62 -8.59 21.57
C ALA A 629 -26.51 -7.59 21.95
N VAL A 630 -25.68 -7.19 20.98
CA VAL A 630 -24.83 -6.01 21.09
C VAL A 630 -25.74 -4.78 21.09
N ILE A 631 -25.98 -4.19 22.27
CA ILE A 631 -26.71 -2.92 22.39
C ILE A 631 -25.81 -1.79 21.89
N THR A 632 -25.83 -1.61 20.57
CA THR A 632 -25.21 -0.46 19.92
C THR A 632 -26.16 0.72 20.08
N VAL A 633 -25.88 1.61 21.05
CA VAL A 633 -26.53 2.94 21.08
C VAL A 633 -25.89 3.82 20.00
N THR A 634 -26.15 3.48 18.75
CA THR A 634 -26.15 4.46 17.67
C THR A 634 -27.34 5.38 17.93
N VAL A 635 -27.09 6.67 18.19
CA VAL A 635 -28.15 7.66 17.97
C VAL A 635 -28.41 7.62 16.47
N ALA A 636 -29.58 7.09 16.07
CA ALA A 636 -29.95 7.07 14.66
C ALA A 636 -29.94 8.51 14.12
N PRO A 637 -29.49 8.75 12.87
CA PRO A 637 -29.66 10.07 12.27
C PRO A 637 -31.14 10.44 12.38
N ALA A 638 -31.42 11.61 12.97
CA ALA A 638 -32.78 12.00 13.32
C ALA A 638 -33.68 11.88 12.09
N ILE A 639 -34.71 11.04 12.19
CA ILE A 639 -35.68 10.92 11.11
C ILE A 639 -36.53 12.21 11.13
N PRO A 640 -36.48 13.06 10.09
CA PRO A 640 -35.96 12.78 8.76
C PRO A 640 -34.52 13.24 8.47
N SER A 641 -33.76 12.31 7.90
CA SER A 641 -32.42 12.55 7.34
C SER A 641 -32.45 13.65 6.28
N ASP A 642 -31.52 14.59 6.38
CA ASP A 642 -31.44 15.81 5.58
C ASP A 642 -30.53 15.68 4.34
N VAL A 643 -29.96 14.48 4.14
CA VAL A 643 -28.93 14.16 3.14
C VAL A 643 -29.32 14.53 1.69
N PRO A 644 -28.34 14.93 0.85
CA PRO A 644 -28.60 15.36 -0.53
C PRO A 644 -29.31 14.33 -1.41
N GLN A 645 -29.17 13.02 -1.15
CA GLN A 645 -29.87 11.97 -1.91
C GLN A 645 -31.40 12.07 -1.83
N TRP A 646 -31.96 12.55 -0.72
CA TRP A 646 -33.41 12.70 -0.59
C TRP A 646 -33.90 14.03 -1.15
N LYS A 647 -33.09 15.09 -1.12
CA LYS A 647 -33.51 16.43 -1.57
C LYS A 647 -33.27 16.66 -3.06
N THR A 648 -32.12 16.24 -3.59
CA THR A 648 -31.69 16.54 -4.96
C THR A 648 -32.14 15.47 -5.96
N GLY A 649 -33.03 15.81 -6.89
CA GLY A 649 -33.60 14.85 -7.87
C GLY A 649 -32.56 14.09 -8.71
N ARG A 650 -31.45 14.73 -9.10
CA ARG A 650 -30.33 14.07 -9.81
C ARG A 650 -29.66 13.00 -8.94
N LEU A 651 -29.33 13.33 -7.69
CA LEU A 651 -28.66 12.40 -6.77
C LEU A 651 -29.58 11.25 -6.37
N PHE A 652 -30.86 11.54 -6.18
CA PHE A 652 -31.90 10.52 -5.97
C PHE A 652 -31.94 9.50 -7.12
N ARG A 653 -32.12 9.98 -8.36
CA ARG A 653 -32.14 9.15 -9.57
C ARG A 653 -30.86 8.30 -9.70
N SER A 654 -29.69 8.91 -9.48
CA SER A 654 -28.41 8.19 -9.53
C SER A 654 -28.28 7.15 -8.42
N ALA A 655 -28.75 7.41 -7.19
CA ALA A 655 -28.70 6.46 -6.09
C ALA A 655 -29.56 5.21 -6.38
N ILE A 656 -30.80 5.41 -6.86
CA ILE A 656 -31.68 4.31 -7.28
C ILE A 656 -31.04 3.49 -8.40
N ILE A 657 -30.65 4.14 -9.50
CA ILE A 657 -30.16 3.45 -10.71
C ILE A 657 -28.85 2.71 -10.42
N ASN A 658 -27.90 3.32 -9.71
CA ASN A 658 -26.62 2.68 -9.42
C ASN A 658 -26.77 1.49 -8.47
N SER A 659 -27.58 1.62 -7.40
CA SER A 659 -27.82 0.50 -6.48
C SER A 659 -28.58 -0.63 -7.16
N THR A 660 -29.66 -0.32 -7.88
CA THR A 660 -30.44 -1.30 -8.66
C THR A 660 -29.55 -2.05 -9.65
N ASN A 661 -28.79 -1.33 -10.48
CA ASN A 661 -27.94 -1.94 -11.50
C ASN A 661 -26.73 -2.69 -10.92
N PHE A 662 -26.26 -2.34 -9.71
CA PHE A 662 -25.28 -3.14 -8.99
C PHE A 662 -25.82 -4.56 -8.72
N TYR A 663 -26.97 -4.70 -8.04
CA TYR A 663 -27.58 -6.00 -7.76
C TYR A 663 -27.93 -6.77 -9.06
N ARG A 664 -28.49 -6.09 -10.06
CA ARG A 664 -28.81 -6.71 -11.37
C ARG A 664 -27.58 -7.29 -12.07
N SER A 665 -26.45 -6.58 -12.03
CA SER A 665 -25.18 -7.04 -12.61
C SER A 665 -24.61 -8.28 -11.92
N GLU A 666 -24.91 -8.49 -10.62
CA GLU A 666 -24.48 -9.70 -9.90
C GLU A 666 -25.35 -10.92 -10.27
N HIS A 667 -26.57 -10.70 -10.75
CA HIS A 667 -27.59 -11.73 -11.01
C HIS A 667 -27.91 -11.95 -12.50
N ASN A 668 -27.00 -11.56 -13.40
CA ASN A 668 -27.11 -11.70 -14.85
C ASN A 668 -28.37 -11.04 -15.45
N ALA A 669 -28.79 -9.93 -14.87
CA ALA A 669 -29.89 -9.10 -15.37
C ALA A 669 -29.33 -7.82 -16.01
N SER A 670 -29.86 -7.46 -17.18
CA SER A 670 -29.50 -6.25 -17.91
C SER A 670 -29.79 -5.00 -17.06
N SER A 671 -28.93 -3.99 -17.15
CA SER A 671 -29.14 -2.72 -16.45
C SER A 671 -30.46 -2.06 -16.86
N VAL A 672 -31.24 -1.59 -15.88
CA VAL A 672 -32.45 -0.78 -16.13
C VAL A 672 -32.10 0.67 -16.42
N ALA A 673 -32.90 1.29 -17.28
CA ALA A 673 -32.93 2.72 -17.52
C ALA A 673 -33.87 3.43 -16.53
N TRP A 674 -33.70 4.75 -16.38
CA TRP A 674 -34.66 5.55 -15.61
C TRP A 674 -35.79 6.03 -16.51
N ASN A 675 -37.03 5.76 -16.09
CA ASN A 675 -38.23 6.10 -16.83
C ASN A 675 -39.02 7.22 -16.13
N ALA A 676 -39.32 8.29 -16.87
CA ALA A 676 -40.03 9.46 -16.32
C ALA A 676 -41.48 9.14 -15.97
N THR A 677 -42.21 8.43 -16.82
CA THR A 677 -43.62 8.07 -16.61
C THR A 677 -43.80 7.19 -15.38
N LEU A 678 -42.89 6.23 -15.14
CA LEU A 678 -42.89 5.43 -13.91
C LEU A 678 -42.64 6.28 -12.65
N ALA A 679 -41.72 7.25 -12.73
CA ALA A 679 -41.43 8.15 -11.61
C ALA A 679 -42.57 9.13 -11.32
N GLU A 680 -43.25 9.61 -12.36
CA GLU A 680 -44.46 10.45 -12.26
C GLU A 680 -45.63 9.68 -11.63
N PHE A 681 -45.84 8.42 -12.03
CA PHE A 681 -46.84 7.54 -11.40
C PHE A 681 -46.53 7.32 -9.91
N ALA A 682 -45.28 6.97 -9.58
CA ALA A 682 -44.85 6.76 -8.19
C ALA A 682 -44.98 8.04 -7.32
N ALA A 683 -44.71 9.22 -7.89
CA ALA A 683 -44.91 10.50 -7.21
C ALA A 683 -46.40 10.82 -7.00
N SER A 684 -47.22 10.70 -8.05
CA SER A 684 -48.67 10.91 -7.98
C SER A 684 -49.36 9.93 -7.01
N TYR A 685 -48.85 8.70 -6.89
CA TYR A 685 -49.34 7.75 -5.89
C TYR A 685 -49.04 8.27 -4.48
N LEU A 686 -47.79 8.66 -4.21
CA LEU A 686 -47.36 9.16 -2.92
C LEU A 686 -48.18 10.35 -2.40
N ASP A 687 -48.50 11.31 -3.26
CA ASP A 687 -49.35 12.46 -2.93
C ASP A 687 -50.75 12.03 -2.42
N GLY A 688 -51.31 10.94 -2.97
CA GLY A 688 -52.60 10.37 -2.57
C GLY A 688 -52.55 9.41 -1.36
N THR A 689 -51.38 8.93 -0.93
CA THR A 689 -51.29 7.86 0.08
C THR A 689 -51.64 8.28 1.51
N ALA A 690 -51.59 9.58 1.84
CA ALA A 690 -51.46 10.07 3.22
C ALA A 690 -50.35 9.35 4.01
N CYS A 691 -49.26 8.97 3.33
CA CYS A 691 -48.15 8.19 3.86
C CYS A 691 -48.58 6.83 4.46
N LYS A 692 -49.63 6.19 3.94
CA LYS A 692 -49.98 4.80 4.32
C LYS A 692 -49.04 3.85 3.58
N PHE A 693 -48.32 3.00 4.32
CA PHE A 693 -47.40 2.02 3.75
C PHE A 693 -48.20 0.85 3.15
N LYS A 694 -48.61 1.03 1.89
CA LYS A 694 -49.39 0.10 1.09
C LYS A 694 -48.90 0.19 -0.36
N HIS A 695 -49.12 -0.87 -1.12
CA HIS A 695 -48.93 -0.92 -2.56
C HIS A 695 -49.98 -0.10 -3.32
N SER A 696 -49.60 0.49 -4.46
CA SER A 696 -50.46 1.27 -5.35
C SER A 696 -51.55 0.42 -6.00
N GLY A 697 -51.25 -0.85 -6.29
CA GLY A 697 -52.10 -1.70 -7.12
C GLY A 697 -52.08 -1.30 -8.59
N GLY A 698 -51.08 -0.50 -9.00
CA GLY A 698 -50.88 -0.08 -10.38
C GLY A 698 -50.50 -1.22 -11.34
N PRO A 699 -50.35 -0.91 -12.63
CA PRO A 699 -50.01 -1.91 -13.66
C PRO A 699 -48.52 -2.31 -13.70
N TYR A 700 -47.70 -1.76 -12.81
CA TYR A 700 -46.25 -1.92 -12.75
C TYR A 700 -45.84 -2.94 -11.68
N GLY A 701 -44.55 -3.28 -11.64
CA GLY A 701 -43.96 -3.96 -10.48
C GLY A 701 -43.53 -2.92 -9.46
N GLU A 702 -43.73 -3.13 -8.16
CA GLU A 702 -43.60 -2.06 -7.17
C GLU A 702 -42.80 -2.50 -5.93
N ASN A 703 -41.79 -1.72 -5.54
CA ASN A 703 -41.09 -1.85 -4.27
C ASN A 703 -41.32 -0.62 -3.37
N LEU A 704 -41.49 -0.85 -2.05
CA LEU A 704 -41.78 0.17 -1.04
C LEU A 704 -40.74 0.17 0.07
N ALA A 705 -40.33 1.35 0.53
CA ALA A 705 -39.42 1.50 1.67
C ALA A 705 -39.74 2.77 2.46
N MET A 706 -39.69 2.72 3.79
CA MET A 706 -39.98 3.90 4.63
C MET A 706 -39.04 3.97 5.83
N GLY A 707 -38.59 5.18 6.18
CA GLY A 707 -37.77 5.44 7.37
C GLY A 707 -36.26 5.26 7.19
N TYR A 708 -35.78 4.93 5.99
CA TYR A 708 -34.34 4.75 5.72
C TYR A 708 -33.56 6.08 5.69
N PRO A 709 -32.28 6.08 6.10
CA PRO A 709 -31.49 7.31 6.20
C PRO A 709 -31.10 7.91 4.85
N ASN A 710 -31.08 7.12 3.77
CA ASN A 710 -30.81 7.59 2.41
C ASN A 710 -31.44 6.64 1.36
N ALA A 711 -31.49 7.06 0.10
CA ALA A 711 -32.12 6.29 -0.98
C ALA A 711 -31.35 5.01 -1.30
N THR A 712 -30.00 5.06 -1.26
CA THR A 712 -29.15 3.88 -1.47
C THR A 712 -29.48 2.76 -0.47
N ALA A 713 -29.55 3.07 0.83
CA ALA A 713 -29.85 2.13 1.91
C ALA A 713 -31.25 1.50 1.79
N SER A 714 -32.20 2.20 1.15
CA SER A 714 -33.53 1.65 0.86
C SER A 714 -33.46 0.53 -0.18
N VAL A 715 -32.67 0.75 -1.24
CA VAL A 715 -32.49 -0.24 -2.33
C VAL A 715 -31.56 -1.39 -1.90
N GLU A 716 -30.55 -1.12 -1.08
CA GLU A 716 -29.68 -2.16 -0.49
C GLU A 716 -30.48 -3.09 0.44
N ALA A 717 -31.42 -2.55 1.24
CA ALA A 717 -32.29 -3.36 2.08
C ALA A 717 -33.16 -4.34 1.27
N TRP A 718 -33.73 -3.89 0.14
CA TRP A 718 -34.42 -4.78 -0.80
C TRP A 718 -33.46 -5.80 -1.43
N GLY A 719 -32.29 -5.35 -1.88
CA GLY A 719 -31.33 -6.21 -2.59
C GLY A 719 -30.72 -7.29 -1.71
N ASP A 720 -30.54 -7.05 -0.41
CA ASP A 720 -29.97 -8.01 0.53
C ASP A 720 -30.94 -9.10 1.00
N GLU A 721 -32.24 -9.01 0.67
CA GLU A 721 -33.19 -10.13 0.77
C GLU A 721 -32.72 -11.37 -0.04
N ARG A 722 -31.81 -11.18 -1.01
CA ARG A 722 -31.10 -12.27 -1.73
C ARG A 722 -30.50 -13.34 -0.82
N ALA A 723 -30.13 -13.00 0.42
CA ALA A 723 -29.59 -13.94 1.39
C ALA A 723 -30.64 -14.96 1.89
N GLN A 724 -31.93 -14.64 1.73
CA GLN A 724 -33.07 -15.45 2.13
C GLN A 724 -33.74 -16.14 0.93
N TYR A 725 -33.46 -15.71 -0.32
CA TYR A 725 -34.08 -16.27 -1.52
C TYR A 725 -33.56 -17.68 -1.87
N GLN A 726 -34.49 -18.63 -1.97
CA GLN A 726 -34.21 -20.02 -2.26
C GLN A 726 -34.14 -20.27 -3.78
N PHE A 727 -32.98 -20.04 -4.38
CA PHE A 727 -32.71 -20.26 -5.83
C PHE A 727 -32.91 -21.71 -6.32
N ASN A 728 -33.20 -22.68 -5.44
CA ASN A 728 -33.58 -24.05 -5.78
C ASN A 728 -35.09 -24.32 -5.67
N ARG A 729 -35.86 -23.41 -5.05
CA ARG A 729 -37.31 -23.50 -4.87
C ARG A 729 -38.09 -22.50 -5.74
N GLN A 730 -37.42 -21.43 -6.17
CA GLN A 730 -37.78 -20.57 -7.31
C GLN A 730 -39.26 -20.11 -7.30
N ALA A 731 -39.74 -19.69 -6.13
CA ALA A 731 -41.12 -19.28 -5.90
C ALA A 731 -41.16 -17.92 -5.20
N PHE A 732 -42.24 -17.17 -5.43
CA PHE A 732 -42.50 -15.92 -4.73
C PHE A 732 -42.62 -16.14 -3.21
N SER A 733 -41.88 -15.35 -2.43
CA SER A 733 -42.14 -15.13 -1.00
C SER A 733 -42.28 -13.64 -0.72
N LYS A 734 -43.12 -13.27 0.25
CA LYS A 734 -43.26 -11.89 0.71
C LYS A 734 -41.96 -11.34 1.30
N ASP A 735 -41.12 -12.20 1.86
CA ASP A 735 -39.86 -11.82 2.52
C ASP A 735 -38.70 -11.58 1.54
N THR A 736 -38.90 -11.88 0.25
CA THR A 736 -37.87 -11.76 -0.80
C THR A 736 -38.37 -11.11 -2.10
N GLY A 737 -39.62 -10.65 -2.10
CA GLY A 737 -40.31 -10.10 -3.25
C GLY A 737 -39.69 -8.82 -3.78
N HIS A 738 -39.03 -8.01 -2.94
CA HIS A 738 -38.39 -6.78 -3.38
C HIS A 738 -37.08 -7.10 -4.11
N PHE A 739 -36.28 -8.05 -3.61
CA PHE A 739 -35.09 -8.55 -4.32
C PHE A 739 -35.46 -9.14 -5.69
N THR A 740 -36.45 -10.03 -5.76
CA THR A 740 -36.81 -10.69 -7.03
C THR A 740 -37.35 -9.69 -8.06
N GLN A 741 -38.07 -8.65 -7.62
CA GLN A 741 -38.43 -7.52 -8.49
C GLN A 741 -37.21 -6.71 -8.94
N LEU A 742 -36.25 -6.46 -8.06
CA LEU A 742 -35.04 -5.68 -8.35
C LEU A 742 -34.19 -6.35 -9.43
N VAL A 743 -34.03 -7.68 -9.38
CA VAL A 743 -33.19 -8.45 -10.30
C VAL A 743 -33.91 -9.15 -11.45
N TRP A 744 -35.21 -8.90 -11.64
CA TRP A 744 -36.02 -9.47 -12.72
C TRP A 744 -35.45 -9.12 -14.10
N LYS A 745 -34.98 -10.10 -14.89
CA LYS A 745 -34.22 -9.83 -16.14
C LYS A 745 -35.02 -9.05 -17.18
N GLY A 746 -36.29 -9.38 -17.35
CA GLY A 746 -37.20 -8.79 -18.33
C GLY A 746 -37.59 -7.36 -18.03
N THR A 747 -37.36 -6.86 -16.80
CA THR A 747 -37.56 -5.44 -16.45
C THR A 747 -36.46 -4.59 -17.11
N THR A 748 -36.86 -3.58 -17.89
CA THR A 748 -35.97 -2.67 -18.64
C THR A 748 -35.90 -1.27 -18.02
N ASP A 749 -36.92 -0.90 -17.26
CA ASP A 749 -37.17 0.46 -16.80
C ASP A 749 -37.51 0.49 -15.30
N VAL A 750 -37.02 1.52 -14.61
CA VAL A 750 -37.42 1.87 -13.24
C VAL A 750 -37.68 3.37 -13.11
N GLY A 751 -38.68 3.76 -12.35
CA GLY A 751 -38.90 5.15 -11.95
C GLY A 751 -39.45 5.20 -10.52
N CYS A 752 -38.98 6.16 -9.73
CA CYS A 752 -39.33 6.22 -8.31
C CYS A 752 -39.80 7.60 -7.86
N GLY A 753 -40.74 7.63 -6.94
CA GLY A 753 -41.20 8.80 -6.20
C GLY A 753 -40.73 8.75 -4.75
N ARG A 754 -40.69 9.90 -4.08
CA ARG A 754 -40.38 9.97 -2.64
C ARG A 754 -41.09 11.14 -1.97
N ILE A 755 -41.57 10.94 -0.75
CA ILE A 755 -42.20 11.98 0.07
C ILE A 755 -41.74 11.87 1.53
N LEU A 756 -41.77 12.99 2.26
CA LEU A 756 -41.40 13.05 3.66
C LEU A 756 -42.64 12.91 4.57
N CYS A 757 -42.73 11.80 5.29
CA CYS A 757 -43.86 11.41 6.14
C CYS A 757 -43.68 11.81 7.62
N GLY A 758 -43.11 13.00 7.88
CA GLY A 758 -42.83 13.50 9.24
C GLY A 758 -41.94 12.54 10.02
N ASN A 759 -42.34 12.21 11.26
CA ASN A 759 -41.61 11.31 12.17
C ASN A 759 -41.44 9.87 11.63
N ARG A 760 -42.18 9.48 10.58
CA ARG A 760 -42.01 8.18 9.90
C ARG A 760 -40.92 8.21 8.82
N GLY A 761 -40.40 9.39 8.50
CA GLY A 761 -39.28 9.58 7.58
C GLY A 761 -39.66 9.61 6.13
N TRP A 762 -38.65 9.44 5.28
CA TRP A 762 -38.83 9.36 3.84
C TRP A 762 -39.53 8.05 3.47
N PHE A 763 -40.60 8.15 2.70
CA PHE A 763 -41.31 7.04 2.05
C PHE A 763 -40.94 7.05 0.57
N LEU A 764 -40.36 5.96 0.11
CA LEU A 764 -39.89 5.68 -1.24
C LEU A 764 -40.82 4.65 -1.89
N VAL A 765 -41.21 4.92 -3.13
CA VAL A 765 -41.95 4.01 -4.01
C VAL A 765 -41.18 3.91 -5.32
N CYS A 766 -40.86 2.69 -5.76
CA CYS A 766 -40.18 2.42 -7.02
C CYS A 766 -41.03 1.50 -7.89
N GLU A 767 -41.33 1.96 -9.11
CA GLU A 767 -42.13 1.28 -10.10
C GLU A 767 -41.23 0.75 -11.23
N TYR A 768 -41.53 -0.46 -11.69
CA TYR A 768 -40.70 -1.26 -12.60
C TYR A 768 -41.51 -1.73 -13.82
N TRP A 769 -40.92 -1.62 -15.02
CA TRP A 769 -41.53 -2.07 -16.27
C TRP A 769 -40.54 -2.82 -17.18
N PRO A 770 -40.96 -3.90 -17.86
CA PRO A 770 -42.05 -4.80 -17.49
C PRO A 770 -42.03 -5.20 -16.00
N ARG A 771 -43.21 -5.48 -15.43
CA ARG A 771 -43.32 -5.86 -14.01
C ARG A 771 -42.62 -7.19 -13.75
N GLY A 772 -42.03 -7.34 -12.56
CA GLY A 772 -41.47 -8.61 -12.10
C GLY A 772 -42.45 -9.42 -11.28
N ASN A 773 -41.94 -10.46 -10.62
CA ASN A 773 -42.68 -11.34 -9.72
C ASN A 773 -43.88 -12.07 -10.38
N VAL A 774 -43.80 -12.33 -11.68
CA VAL A 774 -44.82 -13.09 -12.42
C VAL A 774 -44.75 -14.56 -12.00
N ILE A 775 -45.87 -15.08 -11.49
CA ILE A 775 -45.96 -16.47 -10.99
C ILE A 775 -45.75 -17.43 -12.16
N GLY A 776 -44.72 -18.28 -12.05
CA GLY A 776 -44.31 -19.25 -13.07
C GLY A 776 -43.10 -18.85 -13.92
N GLU A 777 -42.58 -17.63 -13.79
CA GLU A 777 -41.45 -17.15 -14.63
C GLU A 777 -40.11 -17.02 -13.86
N PHE A 778 -40.12 -17.19 -12.53
CA PHE A 778 -38.97 -17.00 -11.64
C PHE A 778 -37.70 -17.75 -12.07
N ASP A 779 -37.83 -18.98 -12.59
CA ASP A 779 -36.72 -19.81 -13.05
C ASP A 779 -35.90 -19.15 -14.16
N ASN A 780 -36.58 -18.48 -15.09
CA ASN A 780 -35.95 -17.77 -16.21
C ASN A 780 -35.48 -16.38 -15.78
N GLU A 781 -36.25 -15.72 -14.92
CA GLU A 781 -36.15 -14.29 -14.63
C GLU A 781 -35.28 -13.93 -13.42
N VAL A 782 -35.06 -14.84 -12.48
CA VAL A 782 -34.26 -14.62 -11.27
C VAL A 782 -33.14 -15.66 -11.18
N SER A 783 -31.96 -15.32 -11.71
CA SER A 783 -30.81 -16.22 -11.62
C SER A 783 -30.06 -16.12 -10.29
N ALA A 784 -29.54 -17.27 -9.84
CA ALA A 784 -28.49 -17.30 -8.83
C ALA A 784 -27.33 -16.39 -9.24
N ARG A 785 -26.67 -15.77 -8.25
CA ARG A 785 -25.57 -14.82 -8.49
C ARG A 785 -24.60 -15.41 -9.50
N THR A 786 -24.53 -14.82 -10.69
CA THR A 786 -23.51 -15.22 -11.67
C THR A 786 -22.18 -14.97 -11.01
N GLY A 787 -21.45 -16.06 -10.76
CA GLY A 787 -20.06 -15.98 -10.37
C GLY A 787 -19.36 -15.16 -11.45
N ARG A 788 -19.01 -13.91 -11.11
CA ARG A 788 -18.07 -13.11 -11.89
C ARG A 788 -16.91 -14.05 -12.17
N ALA A 789 -16.66 -14.34 -13.45
CA ALA A 789 -15.71 -15.38 -13.81
C ALA A 789 -14.37 -15.10 -13.13
N VAL A 790 -14.14 -15.84 -12.04
CA VAL A 790 -12.81 -16.34 -11.74
C VAL A 790 -12.43 -17.02 -13.03
N LEU A 791 -11.52 -16.38 -13.77
CA LEU A 791 -10.81 -17.02 -14.87
C LEU A 791 -10.53 -18.44 -14.42
N ARG A 792 -11.07 -19.45 -15.12
CA ARG A 792 -10.57 -20.81 -15.00
C ARG A 792 -9.16 -20.79 -15.57
N ILE A 793 -8.23 -20.32 -14.75
CA ILE A 793 -6.80 -20.44 -14.94
C ILE A 793 -6.59 -21.94 -15.16
N PRO A 794 -6.07 -22.37 -16.33
CA PRO A 794 -5.75 -23.78 -16.53
C PRO A 794 -4.81 -24.21 -15.41
N ARG A 795 -5.10 -25.36 -14.80
CA ARG A 795 -4.53 -25.89 -13.53
C ARG A 795 -3.03 -25.56 -13.31
N ILE A 796 -2.75 -24.37 -12.77
CA ILE A 796 -1.44 -23.95 -12.27
C ILE A 796 -1.67 -23.18 -10.96
N TRP A 797 -1.82 -23.94 -9.87
CA TRP A 797 -1.59 -23.40 -8.52
C TRP A 797 -0.11 -23.03 -8.43
N PRO A 798 0.25 -21.74 -8.21
CA PRO A 798 0.55 -21.34 -6.82
C PRO A 798 0.27 -19.85 -6.48
N ALA A 799 -0.47 -19.09 -7.30
CA ALA A 799 -0.52 -17.62 -7.18
C ALA A 799 -1.43 -17.06 -6.06
N LEU A 800 -2.60 -17.67 -5.79
CA LEU A 800 -3.42 -17.33 -4.61
C LEU A 800 -2.87 -17.94 -3.31
N GLY A 801 -1.86 -18.81 -3.44
CA GLY A 801 -1.08 -19.29 -2.31
C GLY A 801 -0.42 -18.14 -1.57
N ILE A 802 0.30 -17.23 -2.22
CA ILE A 802 1.32 -16.42 -1.52
C ILE A 802 0.77 -15.53 -0.38
N VAL A 803 -0.45 -14.96 -0.49
CA VAL A 803 -1.04 -14.15 0.61
C VAL A 803 -1.83 -15.00 1.61
N GLY A 804 -2.41 -16.13 1.18
CA GLY A 804 -3.09 -17.08 2.08
C GLY A 804 -2.13 -18.02 2.83
N ILE A 805 -0.98 -18.34 2.23
CA ILE A 805 0.12 -19.14 2.77
C ILE A 805 0.95 -18.29 3.73
N SER A 806 1.13 -16.99 3.47
CA SER A 806 1.52 -16.04 4.52
C SER A 806 0.68 -16.30 5.78
N LEU A 807 -0.66 -16.30 5.65
CA LEU A 807 -1.54 -16.51 6.79
C LEU A 807 -1.63 -17.96 7.33
N LEU A 808 -1.36 -18.99 6.52
CA LEU A 808 -1.19 -20.38 6.98
C LEU A 808 0.21 -20.66 7.57
N PHE A 809 1.11 -19.68 7.56
CA PHE A 809 2.33 -19.63 8.37
C PHE A 809 2.22 -18.62 9.55
N TRP A 810 1.09 -17.91 9.68
CA TRP A 810 0.73 -17.09 10.84
C TRP A 810 -0.11 -17.85 11.87
N ILE A 811 -0.91 -18.81 11.40
CA ILE A 811 -1.66 -19.80 12.19
C ILE A 811 -0.74 -20.99 12.49
#